data_AF-A0A2N3VES2-F1
#
_entry.id   AF-A0A2N3VES2-F1
#
_cell.length_a   1.000
_cell.length_b   1.000
_cell.length_c   1.000
_cell.angle_alpha   90.00
_cell.angle_beta   90.00
_cell.angle_gamma   90.00
#
_symmetry.space_group_name_H-M   'P 1'
#
loop_
_entity.id
_entity.type
_entity.pdbx_description
1 polymer ?
#
loop_
_entity_poly.entity_id
_entity_poly.type
_entity_poly.pdbx_seq_one_letter_code
_entity_poly.pdbx_strand_id
1 'polypeptide(L)'
;MADSIITPDLIALDADLGAGKGEVITALAGELAAAGRATDAAAVAEAALTRESQSATGLPGGIAIPHCRSAAVTTASLAFARLAPAVDFGAPDGPADLVFLIAAPEGAGAEHMKLLSSLARALVRPAFVADLRAAATPADVVALVDGVINPPPAATAPSSGASPGGTAAGSAGPAGSGSIADPGTGTSSAPDATATAESAPATSEPSTAGAGAAVVGTTASGVTASSAATTGASAAPACDDSSASAEDDASAVSTAKSAAPKKIVAVTACPTGIAHTYMAADSLVAAGERAGVAVAVETQGSSGGDKLDPSTIADADAVIFATDVGVKDRGRFAGKPVIESGVKRAINEPDTMIAEAVAASTAAGAATVGGTAPAPSQAAAKGIGWGTRLRQILLTGVSYMIPFVAAGGLLIALSFLLGGYEISDSAKTIVLDNSITDLPDGGLATYFGAVLFQIGSLAFSFLVPALAGYIAFAIADRPGLAPGFTAGAIAVFVGAGFLGGLVGGLVAGFAALWVSKLPVPTWARGLMPVVVIPLLASAIVGMLMFVLLGKPLAAVTNGLTDWLSGLSGTSAIALGVILGVMMCFDLGGPVNKAAYAFAAAGLSVTDTATLRIMAAVMAAGMVPPLAMALSTVLRPRLYTEAERENGKAAWLLGASFISEGAIPFAAADPLRVLPSMMVGGAVTGGLIMATDVTLSAPHGGIFVFFAIGHLAWFVVSLVAGTLVAAACVTLAKELTRKQPVAPVLTTA
;
A
#
# COMPACT_ATOMS: atom_id res chain seq x y z
N MET A 1 33.44 -10.33 8.75
CA MET A 1 32.24 -11.18 8.63
C MET A 1 31.13 -10.44 9.34
N ALA A 2 29.95 -10.28 8.74
CA ALA A 2 28.82 -9.70 9.47
C ALA A 2 28.51 -10.65 10.64
N ASP A 3 28.42 -10.13 11.86
CA ASP A 3 28.09 -10.97 13.02
C ASP A 3 26.67 -11.54 12.81
N SER A 4 26.52 -12.85 13.04
CA SER A 4 25.21 -13.49 12.91
C SER A 4 24.21 -12.86 13.88
N ILE A 5 22.98 -12.66 13.39
CA ILE A 5 21.88 -12.04 14.11
C ILE A 5 21.31 -12.96 15.20
N ILE A 6 21.54 -14.26 15.10
CA ILE A 6 21.15 -15.27 16.08
C ILE A 6 22.38 -16.13 16.42
N THR A 7 22.59 -16.38 17.70
CA THR A 7 23.69 -17.21 18.21
C THR A 7 23.17 -18.13 19.32
N PRO A 8 23.87 -19.25 19.62
CA PRO A 8 23.37 -20.24 20.59
C PRO A 8 23.11 -19.69 22.00
N ASP A 9 23.80 -18.62 22.38
CA ASP A 9 23.64 -17.88 23.65
C ASP A 9 22.41 -16.96 23.70
N LEU A 10 21.70 -16.81 22.58
CA LEU A 10 20.44 -16.06 22.47
C LEU A 10 19.21 -16.98 22.41
N ILE A 11 19.37 -18.26 22.77
CA ILE A 11 18.32 -19.27 22.66
C ILE A 11 18.06 -19.95 24.01
N ALA A 12 16.82 -19.81 24.48
CA ALA A 12 16.28 -20.54 25.60
C ALA A 12 15.35 -21.66 25.09
N LEU A 13 15.64 -22.90 25.44
CA LEU A 13 14.77 -24.05 25.10
C LEU A 13 14.08 -24.59 26.34
N ASP A 14 12.78 -24.85 26.21
CA ASP A 14 11.91 -25.43 27.23
C ASP A 14 11.99 -24.69 28.57
N ALA A 15 12.04 -23.35 28.49
CA ALA A 15 12.32 -22.47 29.61
C ALA A 15 11.04 -21.91 30.25
N ASP A 16 11.04 -21.83 31.58
CA ASP A 16 10.07 -21.06 32.35
C ASP A 16 10.65 -19.65 32.57
N LEU A 17 10.23 -18.71 31.73
CA LEU A 17 10.67 -17.30 31.79
C LEU A 17 9.66 -16.39 32.50
N GLY A 18 8.72 -16.98 33.24
CA GLY A 18 7.67 -16.25 33.96
C GLY A 18 6.27 -16.42 33.36
N ALA A 19 5.27 -15.95 34.10
CA ALA A 19 3.86 -16.17 33.79
C ALA A 19 3.25 -15.09 32.87
N GLY A 20 3.95 -13.97 32.69
CA GLY A 20 3.48 -12.84 31.88
C GLY A 20 4.44 -12.46 30.77
N LYS A 21 3.90 -11.97 29.64
CA LYS A 21 4.71 -11.48 28.51
C LYS A 21 5.75 -10.42 28.90
N GLY A 22 5.48 -9.63 29.94
CA GLY A 22 6.43 -8.69 30.53
C GLY A 22 7.71 -9.35 31.03
N GLU A 23 7.57 -10.47 31.73
CA GLU A 23 8.67 -11.24 32.31
C GLU A 23 9.48 -11.92 31.19
N VAL A 24 8.80 -12.53 30.22
CA VAL A 24 9.43 -13.15 29.04
C VAL A 24 10.24 -12.14 28.22
N ILE A 25 9.66 -10.97 27.90
CA ILE A 25 10.37 -9.91 27.15
C ILE A 25 11.58 -9.40 27.93
N THR A 26 11.44 -9.23 29.24
CA THR A 26 12.54 -8.79 30.11
C THR A 26 13.66 -9.82 30.17
N ALA A 27 13.33 -11.10 30.26
CA ALA A 27 14.30 -12.19 30.28
C ALA A 27 15.10 -12.25 28.97
N LEU A 28 14.42 -12.23 27.81
CA LEU A 28 15.07 -12.23 26.50
C LEU A 28 15.90 -10.97 26.24
N ALA A 29 15.48 -9.81 26.75
CA ALA A 29 16.30 -8.59 26.72
C ALA A 29 17.56 -8.72 27.59
N GLY A 30 17.47 -9.45 28.70
CA GLY A 30 18.61 -9.84 29.54
C GLY A 30 19.61 -10.72 28.80
N GLU A 31 19.14 -11.71 28.03
CA GLU A 31 19.99 -12.58 27.19
C GLU A 31 20.73 -11.77 26.12
N LEU A 32 20.05 -10.82 25.46
CA LEU A 32 20.67 -9.91 24.51
C LEU A 32 21.80 -9.09 25.14
N ALA A 33 21.60 -8.55 26.35
CA ALA A 33 22.64 -7.80 27.05
C ALA A 33 23.80 -8.70 27.51
N ALA A 34 23.51 -9.90 28.02
CA ALA A 34 24.52 -10.88 28.43
C ALA A 34 25.41 -11.33 27.27
N ALA A 35 24.83 -11.46 26.08
CA ALA A 35 25.53 -11.75 24.82
C ALA A 35 26.29 -10.54 24.23
N GLY A 36 26.28 -9.39 24.91
CA GLY A 36 26.95 -8.15 24.45
C GLY A 36 26.27 -7.47 23.26
N ARG A 37 25.02 -7.85 22.93
CA ARG A 37 24.23 -7.29 21.82
C ARG A 37 23.49 -6.02 22.19
N ALA A 38 23.39 -5.72 23.48
CA ALA A 38 22.82 -4.50 24.03
C ALA A 38 23.62 -4.01 25.23
N THR A 39 23.68 -2.69 25.44
CA THR A 39 24.33 -2.06 26.61
C THR A 39 23.42 -1.99 27.83
N ASP A 40 22.10 -2.06 27.64
CA ASP A 40 21.10 -1.94 28.70
C ASP A 40 19.88 -2.83 28.40
N ALA A 41 19.72 -3.91 29.17
CA ALA A 41 18.59 -4.83 29.06
C ALA A 41 17.26 -4.17 29.41
N ALA A 42 17.23 -3.29 30.40
CA ALA A 42 16.00 -2.65 30.87
C ALA A 42 15.44 -1.71 29.79
N ALA A 43 16.32 -0.94 29.13
CA ALA A 43 15.93 -0.07 28.03
C ALA A 43 15.42 -0.85 26.80
N VAL A 44 15.98 -2.03 26.50
CA VAL A 44 15.49 -2.90 25.42
C VAL A 44 14.12 -3.49 25.77
N ALA A 45 13.95 -3.98 27.00
CA ALA A 45 12.69 -4.52 27.49
C ALA A 45 11.58 -3.46 27.49
N GLU A 46 11.87 -2.25 27.99
CA GLU A 46 10.93 -1.13 28.01
C GLU A 46 10.48 -0.75 26.58
N ALA A 47 11.41 -0.66 25.64
CA ALA A 47 11.10 -0.35 24.25
C ALA A 47 10.21 -1.44 23.60
N ALA A 48 10.50 -2.72 23.86
CA ALA A 48 9.69 -3.83 23.37
C ALA A 48 8.30 -3.88 24.01
N LEU A 49 8.20 -3.64 25.33
CA LEU A 49 6.94 -3.59 26.05
C LEU A 49 6.06 -2.41 25.64
N THR A 50 6.68 -1.25 25.40
CA THR A 50 5.97 -0.08 24.88
C THR A 50 5.33 -0.40 23.53
N ARG A 51 6.06 -1.10 22.65
CA ARG A 51 5.54 -1.53 21.35
C ARG A 51 4.43 -2.58 21.47
N GLU A 52 4.65 -3.59 22.32
CA GLU A 52 3.67 -4.65 22.62
C GLU A 52 2.35 -4.09 23.20
N SER A 53 2.41 -2.98 23.94
CA SER A 53 1.20 -2.33 24.49
C SER A 53 0.33 -1.65 23.45
N GLN A 54 0.89 -1.28 22.29
CA GLN A 54 0.16 -0.64 21.19
C GLN A 54 -0.60 -1.67 20.34
N SER A 55 -0.02 -2.87 20.18
CA SER A 55 -0.61 -3.98 19.46
C SER A 55 0.02 -5.27 19.95
N ALA A 56 -0.82 -6.23 20.32
CA ALA A 56 -0.38 -7.59 20.65
C ALA A 56 0.45 -8.18 19.50
N THR A 57 1.57 -8.82 19.84
CA THR A 57 2.47 -9.47 18.85
C THR A 57 2.29 -10.99 18.78
N GLY A 58 1.29 -11.53 19.47
CA GLY A 58 0.84 -12.91 19.32
C GLY A 58 0.31 -13.17 17.91
N LEU A 59 0.72 -14.29 17.32
CA LEU A 59 0.31 -14.79 16.02
C LEU A 59 -0.29 -16.21 16.17
N PRO A 60 -1.21 -16.59 15.27
CA PRO A 60 -1.71 -17.96 15.23
C PRO A 60 -0.59 -18.99 15.12
N GLY A 61 -0.79 -20.15 15.75
CA GLY A 61 0.14 -21.25 15.79
C GLY A 61 1.07 -21.23 17.01
N GLY A 62 0.69 -20.54 18.10
CA GLY A 62 1.47 -20.50 19.35
C GLY A 62 2.76 -19.66 19.27
N ILE A 63 2.75 -18.58 18.48
CA ILE A 63 3.95 -17.79 18.18
C ILE A 63 3.78 -16.35 18.70
N ALA A 64 4.86 -15.75 19.19
CA ALA A 64 4.92 -14.32 19.50
C ALA A 64 6.19 -13.69 18.93
N ILE A 65 6.09 -12.46 18.40
CA ILE A 65 7.24 -11.73 17.82
C ILE A 65 7.35 -10.31 18.42
N PRO A 66 7.66 -10.19 19.72
CA PRO A 66 7.95 -8.88 20.30
C PRO A 66 9.17 -8.27 19.61
N HIS A 67 9.10 -6.97 19.31
CA HIS A 67 10.17 -6.29 18.57
C HIS A 67 10.34 -4.84 19.02
N CYS A 68 11.58 -4.35 18.97
CA CYS A 68 11.88 -2.96 19.29
C CYS A 68 13.06 -2.40 18.48
N ARG A 69 13.11 -1.06 18.47
CA ARG A 69 14.32 -0.31 18.15
C ARG A 69 14.72 0.46 19.39
N SER A 70 16.00 0.44 19.74
CA SER A 70 16.51 1.14 20.91
C SER A 70 17.97 1.53 20.71
N ALA A 71 18.34 2.73 21.16
CA ALA A 71 19.74 3.15 21.22
C ALA A 71 20.61 2.24 22.11
N ALA A 72 19.99 1.48 23.02
CA ALA A 72 20.69 0.50 23.86
C ALA A 72 21.10 -0.77 23.10
N VAL A 73 20.58 -1.02 21.90
CA VAL A 73 20.97 -2.17 21.07
C VAL A 73 22.22 -1.80 20.27
N THR A 74 23.31 -2.54 20.45
CA THR A 74 24.57 -2.32 19.74
C THR A 74 24.62 -3.09 18.42
N THR A 75 24.03 -4.27 18.39
CA THR A 75 24.00 -5.16 17.22
C THR A 75 22.59 -5.68 17.01
N ALA A 76 22.06 -5.56 15.79
CA ALA A 76 20.76 -6.14 15.47
C ALA A 76 20.78 -7.65 15.77
N SER A 77 19.81 -8.11 16.56
CA SER A 77 19.84 -9.44 17.16
C SER A 77 18.43 -10.02 17.27
N LEU A 78 18.35 -11.35 17.22
CA LEU A 78 17.14 -12.15 17.42
C LEU A 78 17.41 -13.11 18.57
N ALA A 79 16.66 -12.94 19.66
CA ALA A 79 16.62 -13.88 20.77
C ALA A 79 15.36 -14.75 20.67
N PHE A 80 15.48 -16.03 20.99
CA PHE A 80 14.41 -17.01 20.83
C PHE A 80 14.18 -17.79 22.12
N ALA A 81 12.91 -17.94 22.51
CA ALA A 81 12.52 -18.86 23.56
C ALA A 81 11.49 -19.88 23.05
N ARG A 82 11.72 -21.16 23.39
CA ARG A 82 10.64 -22.15 23.49
C ARG A 82 10.19 -22.24 24.95
N LEU A 83 9.00 -21.74 25.24
CA LEU A 83 8.47 -21.60 26.59
C LEU A 83 7.78 -22.86 27.09
N ALA A 84 8.04 -23.21 28.34
CA ALA A 84 7.32 -24.24 29.09
C ALA A 84 7.18 -23.77 30.55
N PRO A 85 6.03 -23.21 30.96
CA PRO A 85 4.73 -23.15 30.26
C PRO A 85 4.62 -22.05 29.19
N ALA A 86 3.68 -22.20 28.25
CA ALA A 86 3.35 -21.18 27.25
C ALA A 86 2.70 -19.94 27.89
N VAL A 87 2.93 -18.76 27.31
CA VAL A 87 2.52 -17.46 27.87
C VAL A 87 1.61 -16.69 26.91
N ASP A 88 0.60 -15.98 27.44
CA ASP A 88 -0.35 -15.22 26.61
C ASP A 88 0.28 -13.91 26.06
N PHE A 89 0.41 -13.87 24.73
CA PHE A 89 0.84 -12.69 23.96
C PHE A 89 -0.31 -12.07 23.14
N GLY A 90 -1.56 -12.47 23.38
CA GLY A 90 -2.75 -11.91 22.74
C GLY A 90 -3.10 -12.50 21.37
N ALA A 91 -2.62 -13.72 21.05
CA ALA A 91 -3.01 -14.42 19.83
C ALA A 91 -4.45 -14.98 19.94
N PRO A 92 -5.22 -15.04 18.84
CA PRO A 92 -6.63 -15.45 18.88
C PRO A 92 -6.85 -16.95 19.18
N ASP A 93 -5.81 -17.78 19.06
CA ASP A 93 -5.86 -19.23 19.22
C ASP A 93 -5.19 -19.75 20.50
N GLY A 94 -4.68 -18.85 21.36
CA GLY A 94 -4.18 -19.20 22.69
C GLY A 94 -2.77 -18.67 23.00
N PRO A 95 -2.15 -19.14 24.09
CA PRO A 95 -0.82 -18.70 24.51
C PRO A 95 0.28 -19.16 23.53
N ALA A 96 1.39 -18.41 23.50
CA ALA A 96 2.54 -18.70 22.67
C ALA A 96 3.59 -19.52 23.43
N ASP A 97 4.05 -20.60 22.80
CA ASP A 97 5.19 -21.39 23.24
C ASP A 97 6.48 -21.03 22.48
N LEU A 98 6.39 -20.32 21.34
CA LEU A 98 7.56 -19.86 20.58
C LEU A 98 7.61 -18.33 20.59
N VAL A 99 8.66 -17.74 21.15
CA VAL A 99 8.80 -16.28 21.26
C VAL A 99 10.10 -15.82 20.59
N PHE A 100 9.98 -14.85 19.69
CA PHE A 100 11.10 -14.25 18.95
C PHE A 100 11.23 -12.77 19.32
N LEU A 101 12.13 -12.44 20.26
CA LEU A 101 12.46 -11.05 20.55
C LEU A 101 13.44 -10.53 19.50
N ILE A 102 12.99 -9.54 18.73
CA ILE A 102 13.78 -8.94 17.66
C ILE A 102 14.15 -7.51 18.03
N ALA A 103 15.44 -7.26 18.22
CA ALA A 103 15.96 -5.97 18.68
C ALA A 103 16.93 -5.37 17.66
N ALA A 104 16.79 -4.08 17.37
CA ALA A 104 17.68 -3.37 16.45
C ALA A 104 18.16 -2.01 16.99
N PRO A 105 19.37 -1.57 16.60
CA PRO A 105 19.84 -0.22 16.87
C PRO A 105 18.94 0.84 16.23
N GLU A 106 18.88 2.03 16.82
CA GLU A 106 18.27 3.19 16.17
C GLU A 106 18.99 3.54 14.87
N GLY A 107 18.24 3.81 13.81
CA GLY A 107 18.80 4.09 12.48
C GLY A 107 19.16 2.85 11.64
N ALA A 108 19.03 1.63 12.17
CA ALA A 108 19.14 0.41 11.37
C ALA A 108 18.00 0.36 10.33
N GLY A 109 18.36 0.54 9.05
CA GLY A 109 17.46 0.66 7.91
C GLY A 109 16.83 -0.65 7.41
N ALA A 110 16.54 -0.69 6.10
CA ALA A 110 15.73 -1.71 5.41
C ALA A 110 16.16 -3.18 5.57
N GLU A 111 17.42 -3.46 5.93
CA GLU A 111 17.90 -4.84 6.18
C GLU A 111 17.15 -5.52 7.31
N HIS A 112 16.84 -4.80 8.40
CA HIS A 112 16.10 -5.37 9.52
C HIS A 112 14.64 -5.70 9.16
N MET A 113 14.03 -4.90 8.28
CA MET A 113 12.69 -5.18 7.74
C MET A 113 12.69 -6.40 6.81
N LYS A 114 13.79 -6.64 6.08
CA LYS A 114 13.99 -7.83 5.24
C LYS A 114 14.09 -9.09 6.10
N LEU A 115 14.78 -9.01 7.25
CA LEU A 115 14.88 -10.09 8.24
C LEU A 115 13.53 -10.43 8.86
N LEU A 116 12.79 -9.43 9.35
CA LEU A 116 11.43 -9.61 9.86
C LEU A 116 10.50 -10.24 8.81
N SER A 117 10.58 -9.76 7.56
CA SER A 117 9.76 -10.30 6.47
C SER A 117 10.13 -11.74 6.10
N SER A 118 11.39 -12.15 6.28
CA SER A 118 11.85 -13.50 5.95
C SER A 118 11.47 -14.50 7.06
N LEU A 119 11.67 -14.11 8.32
CA LEU A 119 11.26 -14.91 9.47
C LEU A 119 9.73 -15.04 9.55
N ALA A 120 8.98 -13.94 9.38
CA ALA A 120 7.52 -13.97 9.39
C ALA A 120 6.96 -14.89 8.29
N ARG A 121 7.54 -14.89 7.08
CA ARG A 121 7.19 -15.84 6.00
C ARG A 121 7.49 -17.28 6.37
N ALA A 122 8.62 -17.54 7.03
CA ALA A 122 8.97 -18.90 7.46
C ALA A 122 8.07 -19.43 8.58
N LEU A 123 7.65 -18.56 9.51
CA LEU A 123 6.77 -18.90 10.64
C LEU A 123 5.34 -19.26 10.21
N VAL A 124 4.93 -18.92 8.99
CA VAL A 124 3.65 -19.39 8.41
C VAL A 124 3.73 -20.86 7.96
N ARG A 125 4.93 -21.41 7.74
CA ARG A 125 5.10 -22.78 7.23
C ARG A 125 4.99 -23.79 8.39
N PRO A 126 3.99 -24.68 8.41
CA PRO A 126 3.79 -25.62 9.52
C PRO A 126 5.00 -26.52 9.80
N ALA A 127 5.73 -26.91 8.74
CA ALA A 127 6.95 -27.73 8.86
C ALA A 127 8.05 -26.99 9.64
N PHE A 128 8.30 -25.72 9.33
CA PHE A 128 9.34 -24.93 10.01
C PHE A 128 9.01 -24.73 11.50
N VAL A 129 7.74 -24.45 11.81
CA VAL A 129 7.29 -24.30 13.20
C VAL A 129 7.38 -25.64 13.96
N ALA A 130 7.06 -26.76 13.29
CA ALA A 130 7.24 -28.09 13.86
C ALA A 130 8.72 -28.41 14.11
N ASP A 131 9.61 -28.06 13.18
CA ASP A 131 11.06 -28.25 13.31
C ASP A 131 11.62 -27.44 14.50
N LEU A 132 11.16 -26.20 14.71
CA LEU A 132 11.52 -25.39 15.88
C LEU A 132 11.03 -25.99 17.20
N ARG A 133 9.85 -26.61 17.23
CA ARG A 133 9.34 -27.34 18.40
C ARG A 133 10.08 -28.65 18.65
N ALA A 134 10.60 -29.28 17.60
CA ALA A 134 11.36 -30.52 17.68
C ALA A 134 12.86 -30.31 17.93
N ALA A 135 13.38 -29.08 17.73
CA ALA A 135 14.79 -28.76 17.91
C ALA A 135 15.28 -29.15 19.31
N ALA A 136 16.35 -29.94 19.38
CA ALA A 136 16.85 -30.50 20.62
C ALA A 136 17.91 -29.62 21.28
N THR A 137 18.60 -28.80 20.49
CA THR A 137 19.70 -27.95 20.97
C THR A 137 19.58 -26.51 20.45
N PRO A 138 20.16 -25.53 21.15
CA PRO A 138 20.26 -24.16 20.65
C PRO A 138 20.90 -24.08 19.25
N ALA A 139 21.90 -24.91 18.97
CA ALA A 139 22.55 -24.95 17.66
C ALA A 139 21.59 -25.37 16.53
N ASP A 140 20.63 -26.27 16.81
CA ASP A 140 19.62 -26.68 15.82
C ASP A 140 18.71 -25.51 15.46
N VAL A 141 18.28 -24.72 16.45
CA VAL A 141 17.48 -23.51 16.23
C VAL A 141 18.25 -22.47 15.43
N VAL A 142 19.53 -22.22 15.78
CA VAL A 142 20.39 -21.33 14.99
C VAL A 142 20.43 -21.80 13.53
N ALA A 143 20.69 -23.09 13.29
CA ALA A 143 20.78 -23.62 11.93
C ALA A 143 19.46 -23.50 11.15
N LEU A 144 18.32 -23.75 11.79
CA LEU A 144 16.99 -23.58 11.21
C LEU A 144 16.73 -22.12 10.83
N VAL A 145 17.00 -21.19 11.75
CA VAL A 145 16.76 -19.76 11.56
C VAL A 145 17.73 -19.16 10.54
N ASP A 146 19.02 -19.49 10.62
CA ASP A 146 20.03 -19.06 9.63
C ASP A 146 19.75 -19.65 8.24
N GLY A 147 19.24 -20.88 8.13
CA GLY A 147 18.84 -21.45 6.84
C GLY A 147 17.71 -20.68 6.14
N VAL A 148 16.89 -19.97 6.91
CA VAL A 148 15.81 -19.10 6.40
C VAL A 148 16.33 -17.70 6.11
N ILE A 149 17.15 -17.17 7.01
CA ILE A 149 17.64 -15.79 6.95
C ILE A 149 18.78 -15.63 5.93
N ASN A 150 19.65 -16.64 5.84
CA ASN A 150 20.85 -16.71 5.01
C ASN A 150 20.89 -18.03 4.22
N PRO A 151 19.94 -18.27 3.28
CA PRO A 151 19.93 -19.50 2.51
C PRO A 151 21.24 -19.66 1.72
N PRO A 152 21.92 -20.82 1.79
CA PRO A 152 23.18 -21.03 1.08
C PRO A 152 22.98 -20.93 -0.45
N PRO A 153 23.98 -20.43 -1.20
CA PRO A 153 23.97 -20.49 -2.66
C PRO A 153 23.85 -21.95 -3.11
N ALA A 154 23.01 -22.23 -4.11
CA ALA A 154 22.78 -23.59 -4.60
C ALA A 154 24.10 -24.29 -4.98
N ALA A 155 24.41 -25.40 -4.31
CA ALA A 155 25.63 -26.17 -4.55
C ALA A 155 25.61 -26.83 -5.93
N THR A 156 26.59 -26.50 -6.77
CA THR A 156 26.91 -27.20 -8.02
C THR A 156 27.38 -28.62 -7.72
N ALA A 157 26.72 -29.62 -8.31
CA ALA A 157 27.11 -31.02 -8.25
C ALA A 157 28.49 -31.26 -8.93
N PRO A 158 29.30 -32.22 -8.45
CA PRO A 158 30.61 -32.51 -9.02
C PRO A 158 30.48 -33.15 -10.41
N SER A 159 31.16 -32.58 -11.39
CA SER A 159 31.26 -33.12 -12.75
C SER A 159 32.06 -34.43 -12.75
N SER A 160 31.38 -35.55 -13.01
CA SER A 160 32.03 -36.80 -13.41
C SER A 160 32.58 -36.67 -14.84
N GLY A 161 33.69 -37.38 -15.08
CA GLY A 161 34.65 -37.10 -16.15
C GLY A 161 34.15 -37.22 -17.59
N ALA A 162 34.76 -36.40 -18.44
CA ALA A 162 34.69 -36.51 -19.89
C ALA A 162 35.51 -37.69 -20.40
N SER A 163 34.95 -38.44 -21.36
CA SER A 163 35.72 -39.19 -22.36
C SER A 163 35.73 -38.41 -23.69
N PRO A 164 36.77 -38.58 -24.53
CA PRO A 164 37.16 -37.60 -25.54
C PRO A 164 36.59 -37.91 -26.94
N GLY A 165 36.34 -36.86 -27.72
CA GLY A 165 36.24 -36.98 -29.18
C GLY A 165 35.48 -35.83 -29.83
N GLY A 166 36.17 -35.04 -30.67
CA GLY A 166 35.51 -34.14 -31.63
C GLY A 166 36.19 -32.80 -31.87
N THR A 167 37.31 -32.82 -32.58
CA THR A 167 38.05 -31.69 -33.15
C THR A 167 37.20 -30.87 -34.13
N ALA A 168 37.28 -29.52 -34.07
CA ALA A 168 37.55 -28.65 -35.23
C ALA A 168 37.58 -27.15 -34.86
N ALA A 169 38.76 -26.53 -35.14
CA ALA A 169 39.09 -25.18 -35.62
C ALA A 169 38.08 -24.01 -35.44
N GLY A 170 38.43 -22.78 -35.06
CA GLY A 170 39.73 -22.10 -35.03
C GLY A 170 39.68 -20.78 -35.83
N SER A 171 39.70 -19.63 -35.16
CA SER A 171 40.28 -18.33 -35.57
C SER A 171 39.87 -17.25 -34.55
N ALA A 172 40.71 -16.91 -33.56
CA ALA A 172 41.77 -15.90 -33.62
C ALA A 172 41.25 -14.46 -33.90
N GLY A 173 41.37 -13.58 -32.89
CA GLY A 173 41.24 -12.12 -33.02
C GLY A 173 42.44 -11.49 -33.78
N PRO A 174 42.76 -10.19 -33.62
CA PRO A 174 42.89 -9.54 -32.31
C PRO A 174 42.50 -8.04 -32.25
N ALA A 175 42.77 -7.49 -31.07
CA ALA A 175 42.59 -6.13 -30.58
C ALA A 175 43.46 -5.03 -31.23
N GLY A 176 43.08 -3.78 -30.95
CA GLY A 176 43.91 -2.56 -30.90
C GLY A 176 43.05 -1.46 -30.28
N SER A 177 43.21 -1.07 -29.01
CA SER A 177 44.20 -0.15 -28.41
C SER A 177 44.29 1.21 -29.11
N GLY A 178 44.11 2.29 -28.32
CA GLY A 178 44.23 3.67 -28.78
C GLY A 178 43.72 4.68 -27.74
N SER A 179 44.55 4.95 -26.73
CA SER A 179 44.42 6.04 -25.75
C SER A 179 45.07 7.31 -26.30
N ILE A 180 44.38 8.48 -26.26
CA ILE A 180 44.93 9.86 -26.26
C ILE A 180 43.84 10.75 -25.62
N ALA A 181 43.96 11.16 -24.36
CA ALA A 181 44.58 12.40 -23.82
C ALA A 181 43.80 13.70 -24.11
N ASP A 182 43.24 14.24 -23.03
CA ASP A 182 42.88 15.65 -22.77
C ASP A 182 44.18 16.48 -22.67
N PRO A 183 44.19 17.79 -23.03
CA PRO A 183 44.02 18.80 -21.98
C PRO A 183 43.37 20.13 -22.45
N GLY A 184 42.81 20.89 -21.50
CA GLY A 184 42.72 22.35 -21.69
C GLY A 184 41.71 23.11 -20.85
N THR A 185 42.15 23.52 -19.66
CA THR A 185 41.58 24.56 -18.79
C THR A 185 41.23 25.88 -19.49
N GLY A 186 40.12 26.51 -19.08
CA GLY A 186 39.76 27.89 -19.45
C GLY A 186 38.74 28.51 -18.49
N THR A 187 39.24 29.23 -17.49
CA THR A 187 38.55 30.18 -16.60
C THR A 187 37.98 31.39 -17.34
N SER A 188 36.85 31.96 -16.89
CA SER A 188 36.57 33.41 -16.79
C SER A 188 35.06 33.66 -16.58
N SER A 189 34.62 34.04 -15.38
CA SER A 189 34.33 35.43 -14.92
C SER A 189 32.91 35.92 -15.24
N ALA A 190 32.14 36.11 -14.17
CA ALA A 190 31.00 37.01 -14.09
C ALA A 190 31.48 38.48 -14.04
N PRO A 191 30.54 39.44 -14.13
CA PRO A 191 30.67 40.65 -13.34
C PRO A 191 29.44 40.98 -12.47
N ASP A 192 29.78 41.70 -11.41
CA ASP A 192 29.03 42.25 -10.28
C ASP A 192 27.94 43.28 -10.58
N ALA A 193 27.07 43.49 -9.58
CA ALA A 193 26.76 44.77 -8.88
C ALA A 193 25.34 44.68 -8.29
N THR A 194 24.95 45.13 -7.08
CA THR A 194 25.46 45.95 -5.96
C THR A 194 24.36 45.88 -4.88
N ALA A 195 24.58 45.42 -3.65
CA ALA A 195 24.99 46.17 -2.44
C ALA A 195 24.13 47.40 -2.05
N THR A 196 23.42 47.31 -0.92
CA THR A 196 23.33 48.36 0.12
C THR A 196 23.13 47.72 1.49
N ALA A 197 23.89 48.20 2.47
CA ALA A 197 23.97 47.78 3.85
C ALA A 197 23.57 48.94 4.78
N GLU A 198 23.09 48.63 5.99
CA GLU A 198 23.25 49.43 7.22
C GLU A 198 22.85 48.53 8.41
N SER A 199 23.75 48.09 9.30
CA SER A 199 24.43 48.79 10.41
C SER A 199 23.73 48.57 11.76
N ALA A 200 24.40 47.82 12.64
CA ALA A 200 24.08 47.63 14.06
C ALA A 200 24.41 48.89 14.91
N PRO A 201 24.05 48.87 16.21
CA PRO A 201 25.13 48.80 17.20
C PRO A 201 24.86 47.86 18.39
N ALA A 202 25.89 47.72 19.22
CA ALA A 202 26.16 46.67 20.19
C ALA A 202 25.89 47.04 21.66
N THR A 203 26.21 46.07 22.55
CA THR A 203 26.41 46.10 24.03
C THR A 203 25.12 45.87 24.86
N SER A 204 25.07 45.07 25.94
CA SER A 204 26.06 44.47 26.87
C SER A 204 25.36 43.43 27.77
N GLU A 205 26.04 42.34 28.15
CA GLU A 205 25.69 41.53 29.34
C GLU A 205 26.20 42.18 30.64
N PRO A 206 25.74 41.76 31.84
CA PRO A 206 26.46 40.68 32.56
C PRO A 206 25.60 39.74 33.45
N SER A 207 26.05 38.47 33.52
CA SER A 207 26.42 37.73 34.75
C SER A 207 25.41 37.30 35.85
N THR A 208 25.43 35.98 36.11
CA THR A 208 25.49 35.23 37.41
C THR A 208 24.26 34.92 38.28
N ALA A 209 24.00 33.60 38.36
CA ALA A 209 24.07 32.69 39.53
C ALA A 209 23.02 32.75 40.69
N GLY A 210 22.52 31.55 41.03
CA GLY A 210 22.51 31.07 42.42
C GLY A 210 21.23 30.44 42.96
N ALA A 211 21.29 29.11 43.21
CA ALA A 211 20.72 28.32 44.33
C ALA A 211 19.21 28.44 44.66
N GLY A 212 18.45 27.41 45.02
CA GLY A 212 18.76 26.14 45.65
C GLY A 212 17.73 25.89 46.78
N ALA A 213 17.64 24.63 47.22
CA ALA A 213 17.01 24.11 48.44
C ALA A 213 15.67 23.37 48.29
N ALA A 214 15.72 22.17 48.88
CA ALA A 214 14.76 21.09 48.93
C ALA A 214 14.23 20.92 50.38
N VAL A 215 13.58 19.76 50.59
CA VAL A 215 13.26 19.07 51.87
C VAL A 215 11.94 19.55 52.49
N VAL A 216 10.95 18.68 52.77
CA VAL A 216 10.79 17.65 53.83
C VAL A 216 9.60 16.74 53.38
N GLY A 217 9.48 15.42 53.54
CA GLY A 217 10.16 14.39 54.34
C GLY A 217 9.20 13.80 55.40
N THR A 218 9.14 12.45 55.50
CA THR A 218 8.71 11.63 56.68
C THR A 218 7.20 11.24 56.70
N THR A 219 6.68 10.03 57.01
CA THR A 219 7.01 8.72 57.66
C THR A 219 5.87 7.75 57.26
N ALA A 220 5.99 6.44 56.93
CA ALA A 220 6.58 5.25 57.56
C ALA A 220 5.73 4.53 58.65
N SER A 221 5.68 3.18 58.50
CA SER A 221 5.30 2.08 59.42
C SER A 221 3.83 1.62 59.43
N GLY A 222 3.48 0.33 59.45
CA GLY A 222 4.23 -0.94 59.47
C GLY A 222 3.34 -2.10 60.00
N VAL A 223 3.87 -3.36 59.95
CA VAL A 223 3.55 -4.52 60.86
C VAL A 223 2.23 -5.29 60.55
N THR A 224 2.07 -6.62 60.48
CA THR A 224 2.89 -7.86 60.66
C THR A 224 2.12 -9.09 60.11
N ALA A 225 2.88 -10.17 59.88
CA ALA A 225 2.47 -11.54 59.55
C ALA A 225 1.56 -12.27 60.56
N SER A 226 0.91 -13.36 60.14
CA SER A 226 1.00 -14.67 60.81
C SER A 226 0.45 -15.84 59.96
N SER A 227 1.12 -16.97 60.08
CA SER A 227 0.92 -18.29 59.49
C SER A 227 -0.22 -19.11 60.10
N ALA A 228 -0.75 -20.10 59.36
CA ALA A 228 -1.08 -21.43 59.92
C ALA A 228 -1.30 -22.48 58.81
N ALA A 229 -0.64 -23.63 58.97
CA ALA A 229 -0.81 -24.87 58.22
C ALA A 229 -2.11 -25.61 58.61
N THR A 230 -2.51 -26.64 57.84
CA THR A 230 -2.79 -28.03 58.33
C THR A 230 -3.35 -28.94 57.20
N THR A 231 -2.56 -29.98 56.91
CA THR A 231 -2.84 -31.39 56.49
C THR A 231 -4.12 -31.84 55.78
N GLY A 232 -3.93 -32.74 54.81
CA GLY A 232 -4.86 -33.82 54.45
C GLY A 232 -4.24 -34.79 53.43
N ALA A 233 -3.89 -36.00 53.88
CA ALA A 233 -3.31 -37.09 53.08
C ALA A 233 -4.35 -38.20 52.80
N SER A 234 -4.25 -38.89 51.66
CA SER A 234 -4.60 -40.32 51.43
C SER A 234 -4.31 -40.66 49.95
N ALA A 235 -3.21 -41.35 49.62
CA ALA A 235 -3.02 -42.81 49.58
C ALA A 235 -3.55 -43.52 48.30
N ALA A 236 -2.62 -44.29 47.70
CA ALA A 236 -2.55 -45.07 46.44
C ALA A 236 -3.56 -46.26 46.35
N PRO A 237 -3.52 -47.25 45.40
CA PRO A 237 -2.43 -47.65 44.48
C PRO A 237 -2.76 -48.31 43.09
N ALA A 238 -1.67 -48.47 42.32
CA ALA A 238 -1.20 -49.61 41.51
C ALA A 238 -2.05 -50.33 40.43
N CYS A 239 -1.46 -50.33 39.21
CA CYS A 239 -1.08 -51.44 38.32
C CYS A 239 -2.01 -52.66 38.17
N ASP A 240 -2.39 -53.01 36.93
CA ASP A 240 -1.88 -54.25 36.32
C ASP A 240 -2.04 -54.32 34.79
N ASP A 241 -1.18 -55.19 34.26
CA ASP A 241 -0.82 -55.59 32.91
C ASP A 241 -1.98 -56.12 32.04
N SER A 242 -1.84 -56.02 30.70
CA SER A 242 -2.34 -57.02 29.72
C SER A 242 -1.96 -56.66 28.28
N SER A 243 -1.09 -57.50 27.72
CA SER A 243 -0.64 -57.58 26.35
C SER A 243 -1.68 -58.25 25.42
N ALA A 244 -1.72 -57.83 24.15
CA ALA A 244 -2.12 -58.69 23.03
C ALA A 244 -1.58 -58.14 21.70
N SER A 245 -0.64 -58.90 21.14
CA SER A 245 -0.06 -58.77 19.80
C SER A 245 -1.05 -59.24 18.71
N ALA A 246 -1.01 -58.63 17.54
CA ALA A 246 -1.42 -59.25 16.28
C ALA A 246 -0.58 -58.68 15.12
N GLU A 247 -0.08 -59.60 14.30
CA GLU A 247 0.94 -59.47 13.28
C GLU A 247 0.41 -59.00 11.92
N ASP A 248 1.35 -58.40 11.15
CA ASP A 248 1.57 -58.42 9.70
C ASP A 248 0.38 -58.54 8.72
N ASP A 249 0.25 -57.52 7.86
CA ASP A 249 -0.03 -57.74 6.43
C ASP A 249 0.64 -56.65 5.58
N ALA A 250 1.79 -57.00 5.01
CA ALA A 250 2.54 -56.18 4.07
C ALA A 250 1.97 -56.34 2.66
N SER A 251 1.34 -55.29 2.13
CA SER A 251 0.97 -55.20 0.71
C SER A 251 1.74 -54.09 0.01
N ALA A 252 2.53 -54.49 -0.97
CA ALA A 252 3.35 -53.66 -1.83
C ALA A 252 2.48 -52.75 -2.73
N VAL A 253 2.71 -51.44 -2.67
CA VAL A 253 2.27 -50.48 -3.70
C VAL A 253 3.49 -49.82 -4.32
N SER A 254 3.68 -50.18 -5.59
CA SER A 254 4.59 -49.62 -6.59
C SER A 254 4.80 -48.10 -6.48
N THR A 255 6.04 -47.68 -6.23
CA THR A 255 6.49 -46.28 -6.32
C THR A 255 6.59 -45.86 -7.79
N ALA A 256 5.59 -45.11 -8.27
CA ALA A 256 5.70 -44.36 -9.50
C ALA A 256 6.82 -43.30 -9.36
N LYS A 257 7.74 -43.31 -10.31
CA LYS A 257 8.88 -42.38 -10.42
C LYS A 257 8.37 -40.93 -10.48
N SER A 258 8.57 -40.18 -9.40
CA SER A 258 8.25 -38.75 -9.31
C SER A 258 8.94 -37.96 -10.43
N ALA A 259 8.16 -37.31 -11.29
CA ALA A 259 8.66 -36.35 -12.26
C ALA A 259 9.14 -35.10 -11.50
N ALA A 260 10.28 -34.54 -11.90
CA ALA A 260 10.83 -33.33 -11.26
C ALA A 260 9.76 -32.20 -11.22
N PRO A 261 9.66 -31.45 -10.10
CA PRO A 261 8.66 -30.41 -9.96
C PRO A 261 8.84 -29.36 -11.05
N LYS A 262 7.73 -29.00 -11.70
CA LYS A 262 7.71 -27.97 -12.74
C LYS A 262 8.17 -26.63 -12.17
N LYS A 263 8.88 -25.83 -12.97
CA LYS A 263 9.39 -24.51 -12.59
C LYS A 263 8.68 -23.43 -13.40
N ILE A 264 7.98 -22.53 -12.73
CA ILE A 264 7.30 -21.40 -13.35
C ILE A 264 7.95 -20.11 -12.85
N VAL A 265 8.21 -19.18 -13.77
CA VAL A 265 8.55 -17.81 -13.41
C VAL A 265 7.35 -16.91 -13.59
N ALA A 266 7.19 -15.88 -12.77
CA ALA A 266 6.13 -14.90 -12.94
C ALA A 266 6.67 -13.48 -12.86
N VAL A 267 6.00 -12.53 -13.52
CA VAL A 267 6.19 -11.10 -13.33
C VAL A 267 4.87 -10.49 -12.88
N THR A 268 4.88 -9.76 -11.77
CA THR A 268 3.72 -9.01 -11.30
C THR A 268 3.96 -7.51 -11.39
N ALA A 269 2.99 -6.75 -11.89
CA ALA A 269 3.12 -5.29 -11.95
C ALA A 269 1.76 -4.58 -11.97
N CYS A 270 1.48 -3.76 -10.95
CA CYS A 270 0.35 -2.83 -10.93
C CYS A 270 0.83 -1.37 -11.03
N PRO A 271 0.01 -0.43 -11.53
CA PRO A 271 0.43 0.95 -11.78
C PRO A 271 0.98 1.67 -10.55
N THR A 272 0.38 1.40 -9.37
CA THR A 272 0.83 1.98 -8.11
C THR A 272 2.00 1.22 -7.51
N GLY A 273 2.21 -0.05 -7.89
CA GLY A 273 3.37 -0.85 -7.50
C GLY A 273 3.49 -1.15 -6.01
N ILE A 274 2.39 -1.01 -5.25
CA ILE A 274 2.29 -1.23 -3.81
C ILE A 274 1.53 -2.56 -3.58
N ALA A 275 0.39 -2.59 -2.90
CA ALA A 275 -0.29 -3.80 -2.44
C ALA A 275 -0.54 -4.85 -3.53
N HIS A 276 -1.23 -4.51 -4.63
CA HIS A 276 -1.64 -5.54 -5.61
C HIS A 276 -0.46 -6.25 -6.30
N THR A 277 0.68 -5.57 -6.47
CA THR A 277 1.88 -6.19 -7.07
C THR A 277 2.42 -7.31 -6.19
N TYR A 278 2.48 -7.07 -4.88
CA TYR A 278 2.95 -8.06 -3.91
C TYR A 278 1.89 -9.12 -3.61
N MET A 279 0.62 -8.72 -3.45
CA MET A 279 -0.49 -9.67 -3.25
C MET A 279 -0.60 -10.69 -4.37
N ALA A 280 -0.44 -10.26 -5.63
CA ALA A 280 -0.44 -11.18 -6.77
C ALA A 280 0.78 -12.11 -6.75
N ALA A 281 1.95 -11.62 -6.31
CA ALA A 281 3.14 -12.44 -6.21
C ALA A 281 2.96 -13.53 -5.14
N ASP A 282 2.51 -13.13 -3.96
CA ASP A 282 2.24 -14.04 -2.84
C ASP A 282 1.15 -15.07 -3.20
N SER A 283 0.10 -14.63 -3.89
CA SER A 283 -0.99 -15.52 -4.34
C SER A 283 -0.50 -16.58 -5.33
N LEU A 284 0.34 -16.20 -6.29
CA LEU A 284 0.93 -17.13 -7.27
C LEU A 284 1.95 -18.08 -6.63
N VAL A 285 2.77 -17.61 -5.69
CA VAL A 285 3.68 -18.47 -4.92
C VAL A 285 2.89 -19.49 -4.11
N ALA A 286 1.89 -19.05 -3.35
CA ALA A 286 1.06 -19.94 -2.54
C ALA A 286 0.30 -20.96 -3.38
N ALA A 287 -0.19 -20.59 -4.57
CA ALA A 287 -0.81 -21.54 -5.50
C ALA A 287 0.20 -22.52 -6.10
N GLY A 288 1.42 -22.07 -6.40
CA GLY A 288 2.53 -22.94 -6.79
C GLY A 288 2.83 -24.01 -5.74
N GLU A 289 2.96 -23.59 -4.49
CA GLU A 289 3.20 -24.49 -3.36
C GLU A 289 2.08 -25.54 -3.21
N ARG A 290 0.80 -25.11 -3.27
CA ARG A 290 -0.34 -26.03 -3.26
C ARG A 290 -0.34 -27.02 -4.42
N ALA A 291 0.14 -26.60 -5.59
CA ALA A 291 0.19 -27.42 -6.80
C ALA A 291 1.48 -28.26 -6.92
N GLY A 292 2.44 -28.13 -5.99
CA GLY A 292 3.75 -28.79 -6.08
C GLY A 292 4.64 -28.25 -7.20
N VAL A 293 4.45 -26.98 -7.58
CA VAL A 293 5.16 -26.28 -8.66
C VAL A 293 6.05 -25.19 -8.07
N ALA A 294 7.32 -25.18 -8.44
CA ALA A 294 8.25 -24.15 -7.99
C ALA A 294 7.96 -22.84 -8.73
N VAL A 295 7.54 -21.80 -8.00
CA VAL A 295 7.20 -20.49 -8.57
C VAL A 295 8.20 -19.43 -8.09
N ALA A 296 8.85 -18.74 -9.03
CA ALA A 296 9.72 -17.61 -8.74
C ALA A 296 9.14 -16.33 -9.36
N VAL A 297 8.94 -15.27 -8.56
CA VAL A 297 8.23 -14.06 -9.01
C VAL A 297 9.13 -12.83 -9.00
N GLU A 298 9.17 -12.12 -10.12
CA GLU A 298 9.72 -10.77 -10.23
C GLU A 298 8.61 -9.73 -9.98
N THR A 299 8.73 -8.93 -8.93
CA THR A 299 7.81 -7.82 -8.67
C THR A 299 8.32 -6.55 -9.34
N GLN A 300 7.52 -5.93 -10.21
CA GLN A 300 7.87 -4.68 -10.90
C GLN A 300 7.03 -3.51 -10.37
N GLY A 301 7.14 -3.26 -9.05
CA GLY A 301 6.45 -2.18 -8.34
C GLY A 301 7.21 -0.85 -8.27
N SER A 302 6.63 0.13 -7.57
CA SER A 302 7.19 1.47 -7.34
C SER A 302 8.40 1.44 -6.42
N SER A 303 8.41 0.46 -5.51
CA SER A 303 9.47 0.21 -4.53
C SER A 303 10.68 -0.51 -5.13
N GLY A 304 10.61 -0.91 -6.41
CA GLY A 304 11.54 -1.89 -6.99
C GLY A 304 11.29 -3.31 -6.44
N GLY A 305 11.78 -4.30 -7.17
CA GLY A 305 11.76 -5.70 -6.75
C GLY A 305 12.98 -6.42 -7.29
N ASP A 306 13.30 -7.58 -6.70
CA ASP A 306 14.44 -8.38 -7.09
C ASP A 306 14.21 -8.96 -8.48
N LYS A 307 15.07 -8.57 -9.41
CA LYS A 307 15.03 -9.00 -10.80
C LYS A 307 15.36 -10.48 -10.85
N LEU A 308 14.57 -11.30 -11.57
CA LEU A 308 14.87 -12.72 -11.67
C LEU A 308 16.21 -12.93 -12.37
N ASP A 309 16.99 -13.87 -11.84
CA ASP A 309 18.25 -14.25 -12.44
C ASP A 309 18.04 -14.85 -13.84
N PRO A 310 18.93 -14.56 -14.80
CA PRO A 310 18.82 -15.12 -16.15
C PRO A 310 18.79 -16.65 -16.18
N SER A 311 19.48 -17.32 -15.26
CA SER A 311 19.48 -18.78 -15.12
C SER A 311 18.11 -19.30 -14.68
N THR A 312 17.45 -18.64 -13.72
CA THR A 312 16.09 -19.00 -13.28
C THR A 312 15.08 -18.88 -14.42
N ILE A 313 15.22 -17.85 -15.25
CA ILE A 313 14.37 -17.67 -16.45
C ILE A 313 14.67 -18.75 -17.49
N ALA A 314 15.94 -19.07 -17.73
CA ALA A 314 16.34 -20.11 -18.67
C ALA A 314 15.86 -21.51 -18.25
N ASP A 315 15.81 -21.79 -16.96
CA ASP A 315 15.36 -23.07 -16.39
C ASP A 315 13.83 -23.20 -16.27
N ALA A 316 13.08 -22.12 -16.47
CA ALA A 316 11.63 -22.13 -16.32
C ALA A 316 10.93 -22.91 -17.44
N ASP A 317 9.94 -23.71 -17.09
CA ASP A 317 9.05 -24.44 -18.00
C ASP A 317 8.01 -23.51 -18.66
N ALA A 318 7.57 -22.47 -17.96
CA ALA A 318 6.63 -21.45 -18.45
C ALA A 318 6.79 -20.13 -17.69
N VAL A 319 6.22 -19.05 -18.24
CA VAL A 319 6.17 -17.73 -17.61
C VAL A 319 4.73 -17.21 -17.45
N ILE A 320 4.44 -16.62 -16.30
CA ILE A 320 3.19 -15.90 -16.03
C ILE A 320 3.46 -14.40 -16.03
N PHE A 321 2.75 -13.63 -16.85
CA PHE A 321 2.72 -12.18 -16.75
C PHE A 321 1.40 -11.75 -16.15
N ALA A 322 1.42 -11.42 -14.85
CA ALA A 322 0.28 -10.93 -14.08
C ALA A 322 0.40 -9.41 -13.93
N THR A 323 0.10 -8.66 -14.99
CA THR A 323 0.41 -7.23 -15.06
C THR A 323 -0.74 -6.38 -15.58
N ASP A 324 -0.93 -5.23 -14.95
CA ASP A 324 -1.86 -4.18 -15.39
C ASP A 324 -1.11 -3.04 -16.11
N VAL A 325 0.23 -3.07 -16.06
CA VAL A 325 1.18 -2.24 -16.80
C VAL A 325 2.18 -3.14 -17.52
N GLY A 326 2.67 -2.77 -18.70
CA GLY A 326 3.54 -3.64 -19.51
C GLY A 326 4.77 -4.16 -18.74
N VAL A 327 5.22 -5.38 -19.09
CA VAL A 327 6.42 -6.02 -18.50
C VAL A 327 7.69 -5.32 -18.96
N LYS A 328 8.48 -4.78 -18.04
CA LYS A 328 9.82 -4.24 -18.33
C LYS A 328 10.77 -5.36 -18.72
N ASP A 329 11.62 -5.12 -19.70
CA ASP A 329 12.62 -6.05 -20.21
C ASP A 329 12.06 -7.43 -20.62
N ARG A 330 10.82 -7.45 -21.15
CA ARG A 330 10.10 -8.64 -21.60
C ARG A 330 10.94 -9.58 -22.48
N GLY A 331 11.86 -9.04 -23.28
CA GLY A 331 12.75 -9.82 -24.15
C GLY A 331 13.57 -10.90 -23.42
N ARG A 332 13.80 -10.77 -22.10
CA ARG A 332 14.49 -11.78 -21.27
C ARG A 332 13.78 -13.13 -21.25
N PHE A 333 12.47 -13.15 -21.46
CA PHE A 333 11.64 -14.35 -21.35
C PHE A 333 11.35 -14.99 -22.72
N ALA A 334 12.00 -14.50 -23.79
CA ALA A 334 11.73 -14.92 -25.16
C ALA A 334 11.79 -16.44 -25.36
N GLY A 335 10.83 -16.99 -26.11
CA GLY A 335 10.71 -18.42 -26.41
C GLY A 335 10.05 -19.27 -25.34
N LYS A 336 9.79 -18.76 -24.13
CA LYS A 336 9.09 -19.49 -23.06
C LYS A 336 7.57 -19.49 -23.28
N PRO A 337 6.86 -20.61 -23.03
CA PRO A 337 5.40 -20.62 -22.98
C PRO A 337 4.88 -19.58 -21.99
N VAL A 338 3.88 -18.78 -22.38
CA VAL A 338 3.42 -17.62 -21.60
C VAL A 338 1.92 -17.63 -21.33
N ILE A 339 1.56 -17.34 -20.08
CA ILE A 339 0.20 -17.01 -19.65
C ILE A 339 0.16 -15.53 -19.26
N GLU A 340 -0.72 -14.74 -19.88
CA GLU A 340 -0.84 -13.31 -19.60
C GLU A 340 -2.21 -12.95 -19.06
N SER A 341 -2.22 -12.16 -17.98
CA SER A 341 -3.44 -11.61 -17.40
C SER A 341 -3.13 -10.39 -16.53
N GLY A 342 -4.17 -9.67 -16.09
CA GLY A 342 -4.05 -8.61 -15.08
C GLY A 342 -3.76 -9.13 -13.67
N VAL A 343 -3.24 -8.24 -12.82
CA VAL A 343 -2.83 -8.51 -11.44
C VAL A 343 -3.99 -9.04 -10.59
N LYS A 344 -5.21 -8.54 -10.84
CA LYS A 344 -6.43 -8.97 -10.15
C LYS A 344 -6.73 -10.46 -10.32
N ARG A 345 -6.48 -11.03 -11.50
CA ARG A 345 -6.71 -12.46 -11.74
C ARG A 345 -5.73 -13.31 -10.95
N ALA A 346 -4.47 -12.89 -10.85
CA ALA A 346 -3.47 -13.57 -10.04
C ALA A 346 -3.79 -13.55 -8.55
N ILE A 347 -4.61 -12.60 -8.07
CA ILE A 347 -5.08 -12.57 -6.67
C ILE A 347 -6.32 -13.47 -6.50
N ASN A 348 -7.27 -13.41 -7.42
CA ASN A 348 -8.57 -14.07 -7.26
C ASN A 348 -8.58 -15.54 -7.72
N GLU A 349 -7.76 -15.88 -8.70
CA GLU A 349 -7.72 -17.19 -9.36
C GLU A 349 -6.26 -17.71 -9.54
N PRO A 350 -5.39 -17.66 -8.51
CA PRO A 350 -3.99 -18.01 -8.65
C PRO A 350 -3.79 -19.49 -9.01
N ASP A 351 -4.58 -20.41 -8.44
CA ASP A 351 -4.50 -21.85 -8.72
C ASP A 351 -4.80 -22.16 -10.20
N THR A 352 -5.77 -21.45 -10.78
CA THR A 352 -6.11 -21.58 -12.21
C THR A 352 -4.96 -21.11 -13.08
N MET A 353 -4.35 -19.97 -12.76
CA MET A 353 -3.21 -19.44 -13.53
C MET A 353 -1.98 -20.35 -13.47
N ILE A 354 -1.70 -20.95 -12.31
CA ILE A 354 -0.64 -21.95 -12.16
C ILE A 354 -0.94 -23.20 -13.00
N ALA A 355 -2.17 -23.73 -12.93
CA ALA A 355 -2.57 -24.89 -13.72
C ALA A 355 -2.46 -24.64 -15.23
N GLU A 356 -2.87 -23.45 -15.70
CA GLU A 356 -2.73 -23.04 -17.10
C GLU A 356 -1.26 -22.97 -17.53
N ALA A 357 -0.38 -22.42 -16.70
CA ALA A 357 1.04 -22.33 -17.00
C ALA A 357 1.72 -23.70 -17.01
N VAL A 358 1.34 -24.61 -16.11
CA VAL A 358 1.79 -26.01 -16.15
C VAL A 358 1.33 -26.70 -17.44
N ALA A 359 0.06 -26.53 -17.82
CA ALA A 359 -0.47 -27.10 -19.06
C ALA A 359 0.22 -26.52 -20.31
N ALA A 360 0.47 -25.21 -20.33
CA ALA A 360 1.18 -24.54 -21.42
C ALA A 360 2.63 -25.02 -21.55
N SER A 361 3.27 -25.44 -20.45
CA SER A 361 4.63 -25.98 -20.50
C SER A 361 4.78 -27.30 -21.25
N THR A 362 3.70 -28.06 -21.41
CA THR A 362 3.70 -29.38 -22.06
C THR A 362 2.93 -29.39 -23.38
N ALA A 363 2.16 -28.34 -23.66
CA ALA A 363 1.36 -28.23 -24.88
C ALA A 363 2.22 -27.86 -26.11
N ALA A 364 2.16 -28.70 -27.14
CA ALA A 364 2.74 -28.38 -28.45
C ALA A 364 1.98 -27.20 -29.09
N GLY A 365 2.69 -26.11 -29.38
CA GLY A 365 2.09 -24.88 -29.95
C GLY A 365 1.56 -23.88 -28.92
N ALA A 366 1.92 -24.02 -27.64
CA ALA A 366 1.64 -22.98 -26.63
C ALA A 366 2.20 -21.62 -27.07
N ALA A 367 1.46 -20.55 -26.78
CA ALA A 367 1.92 -19.19 -27.06
C ALA A 367 3.24 -18.95 -26.32
N THR A 368 4.28 -18.50 -27.04
CA THR A 368 5.58 -18.20 -26.46
C THR A 368 5.85 -16.71 -26.47
N VAL A 369 6.72 -16.26 -25.58
CA VAL A 369 7.18 -14.86 -25.58
C VAL A 369 7.95 -14.59 -26.89
N GLY A 370 7.32 -13.89 -27.84
CA GLY A 370 7.95 -13.44 -29.09
C GLY A 370 7.77 -14.35 -30.32
N GLY A 371 7.07 -15.50 -30.22
CA GLY A 371 6.80 -16.41 -31.34
C GLY A 371 5.42 -16.24 -31.99
N THR A 372 5.30 -16.57 -33.28
CA THR A 372 4.05 -16.49 -34.08
C THR A 372 3.56 -17.88 -34.53
N ALA A 373 2.25 -18.14 -34.33
CA ALA A 373 1.34 -19.14 -34.95
C ALA A 373 0.96 -20.42 -34.15
N PRO A 374 -0.18 -21.08 -34.46
CA PRO A 374 -1.52 -20.58 -34.80
C PRO A 374 -2.57 -21.00 -33.73
N ALA A 375 -3.46 -20.09 -33.35
CA ALA A 375 -4.44 -20.31 -32.29
C ALA A 375 -5.58 -21.27 -32.70
N PRO A 376 -5.95 -22.27 -31.88
CA PRO A 376 -7.30 -22.83 -31.94
C PRO A 376 -8.25 -21.80 -31.33
N SER A 377 -9.12 -21.22 -32.17
CA SER A 377 -10.29 -20.39 -31.86
C SER A 377 -10.51 -20.05 -30.37
N GLN A 378 -9.66 -19.19 -29.82
CA GLN A 378 -10.06 -18.26 -28.77
C GLN A 378 -10.23 -16.91 -29.46
N ALA A 379 -11.41 -16.33 -29.27
CA ALA A 379 -11.71 -14.98 -29.71
C ALA A 379 -10.51 -14.08 -29.40
N ALA A 380 -9.95 -13.48 -30.45
CA ALA A 380 -8.79 -12.62 -30.38
C ALA A 380 -8.86 -11.76 -29.12
N ALA A 381 -7.83 -11.85 -28.27
CA ALA A 381 -7.48 -10.75 -27.40
C ALA A 381 -7.16 -9.58 -28.33
N LYS A 382 -8.21 -8.85 -28.73
CA LYS A 382 -8.11 -7.52 -29.32
C LYS A 382 -7.17 -6.78 -28.38
N GLY A 383 -6.02 -6.33 -28.90
CA GLY A 383 -5.16 -5.41 -28.16
C GLY A 383 -6.06 -4.37 -27.48
N ILE A 384 -5.80 -4.11 -26.19
CA ILE A 384 -6.64 -3.29 -25.32
C ILE A 384 -7.24 -2.16 -26.16
N GLY A 385 -8.56 -2.22 -26.36
CA GLY A 385 -9.24 -1.30 -27.27
C GLY A 385 -8.87 0.14 -26.90
N TRP A 386 -8.74 1.01 -27.91
CA TRP A 386 -8.27 2.38 -27.68
C TRP A 386 -9.05 3.10 -26.57
N GLY A 387 -10.35 2.82 -26.43
CA GLY A 387 -11.16 3.32 -25.32
C GLY A 387 -10.70 2.86 -23.94
N THR A 388 -10.36 1.58 -23.77
CA THR A 388 -9.83 1.04 -22.50
C THR A 388 -8.45 1.62 -22.18
N ARG A 389 -7.60 1.82 -23.19
CA ARG A 389 -6.28 2.44 -23.02
C ARG A 389 -6.39 3.93 -22.65
N LEU A 390 -7.26 4.68 -23.33
CA LEU A 390 -7.55 6.07 -22.98
C LEU A 390 -8.09 6.18 -21.55
N ARG A 391 -9.02 5.28 -21.16
CA ARG A 391 -9.52 5.21 -19.78
C ARG A 391 -8.38 5.01 -18.78
N GLN A 392 -7.45 4.09 -19.04
CA GLN A 392 -6.29 3.88 -18.16
C GLN A 392 -5.43 5.13 -18.04
N ILE A 393 -5.11 5.78 -19.17
CA ILE A 393 -4.32 7.04 -19.20
C ILE A 393 -4.96 8.12 -18.32
N LEU A 394 -6.26 8.34 -18.49
CA LEU A 394 -6.99 9.36 -17.73
C LEU A 394 -7.07 9.02 -16.23
N LEU A 395 -7.35 7.75 -15.89
CA LEU A 395 -7.42 7.29 -14.51
C LEU A 395 -6.06 7.35 -13.80
N THR A 396 -4.95 7.15 -14.51
CA THR A 396 -3.60 7.36 -13.96
C THR A 396 -3.43 8.82 -13.56
N GLY A 397 -3.75 9.76 -14.46
CA GLY A 397 -3.74 11.19 -14.15
C GLY A 397 -4.51 11.56 -12.89
N VAL A 398 -5.76 11.11 -12.82
CA VAL A 398 -6.63 11.33 -11.66
C VAL A 398 -6.02 10.74 -10.38
N SER A 399 -5.55 9.50 -10.43
CA SER A 399 -5.06 8.80 -9.24
C SER A 399 -3.84 9.51 -8.62
N TYR A 400 -2.94 10.04 -9.44
CA TYR A 400 -1.78 10.79 -8.96
C TYR A 400 -2.08 12.25 -8.60
N MET A 401 -3.25 12.79 -8.99
CA MET A 401 -3.74 14.10 -8.57
C MET A 401 -4.33 14.06 -7.15
N ILE A 402 -4.99 12.96 -6.75
CA ILE A 402 -5.69 12.82 -5.46
C ILE A 402 -4.83 13.21 -4.23
N PRO A 403 -3.54 12.85 -4.11
CA PRO A 403 -2.75 13.26 -2.95
C PRO A 403 -2.63 14.78 -2.78
N PHE A 404 -2.54 15.54 -3.87
CA PHE A 404 -2.49 17.01 -3.84
C PHE A 404 -3.83 17.60 -3.38
N VAL A 405 -4.92 17.00 -3.85
CA VAL A 405 -6.30 17.34 -3.49
C VAL A 405 -6.52 17.15 -1.99
N ALA A 406 -6.14 15.98 -1.46
CA ALA A 406 -6.31 15.64 -0.05
C ALA A 406 -5.45 16.52 0.85
N ALA A 407 -4.15 16.69 0.54
CA ALA A 407 -3.25 17.53 1.31
C ALA A 407 -3.68 19.01 1.27
N GLY A 408 -3.93 19.55 0.08
CA GLY A 408 -4.32 20.95 -0.09
C GLY A 408 -5.65 21.27 0.56
N GLY A 409 -6.66 20.45 0.28
CA GLY A 409 -8.00 20.56 0.83
C GLY A 409 -8.04 20.55 2.35
N LEU A 410 -7.39 19.56 2.98
CA LEU A 410 -7.40 19.41 4.44
C LEU A 410 -6.64 20.55 5.15
N LEU A 411 -5.54 21.05 4.56
CA LEU A 411 -4.79 22.18 5.11
C LEU A 411 -5.58 23.49 5.03
N ILE A 412 -6.25 23.75 3.89
CA ILE A 412 -7.20 24.88 3.77
C ILE A 412 -8.32 24.71 4.81
N ALA A 413 -8.83 23.50 4.97
CA ALA A 413 -9.87 23.23 5.94
C ALA A 413 -9.37 23.59 7.37
N LEU A 414 -8.24 23.05 7.81
CA LEU A 414 -7.65 23.34 9.13
C LEU A 414 -7.34 24.83 9.31
N SER A 415 -7.04 25.55 8.23
CA SER A 415 -6.83 26.99 8.28
C SER A 415 -8.08 27.75 8.74
N PHE A 416 -9.27 27.36 8.27
CA PHE A 416 -10.53 27.99 8.68
C PHE A 416 -10.88 27.67 10.12
N LEU A 417 -10.47 26.49 10.61
CA LEU A 417 -10.64 26.12 12.02
C LEU A 417 -9.79 27.01 12.95
N LEU A 418 -8.57 27.39 12.53
CA LEU A 418 -7.66 28.19 13.34
C LEU A 418 -7.81 29.70 13.15
N GLY A 419 -7.98 30.16 11.90
CA GLY A 419 -7.98 31.57 11.51
C GLY A 419 -9.33 32.12 11.07
N GLY A 420 -10.39 31.32 11.07
CA GLY A 420 -11.70 31.71 10.53
C GLY A 420 -11.75 31.74 9.00
N TYR A 421 -12.95 31.94 8.44
CA TYR A 421 -13.15 31.94 6.97
C TYR A 421 -12.48 33.13 6.27
N GLU A 422 -12.40 34.29 6.93
CA GLU A 422 -11.77 35.52 6.41
C GLU A 422 -10.25 35.40 6.20
N ILE A 423 -9.63 34.31 6.69
CA ILE A 423 -8.20 34.08 6.50
C ILE A 423 -7.84 33.96 5.02
N SER A 424 -8.78 33.53 4.15
CA SER A 424 -8.54 33.40 2.72
C SER A 424 -8.11 34.70 2.05
N ASP A 425 -8.56 35.83 2.59
CA ASP A 425 -8.40 37.16 1.97
C ASP A 425 -7.07 37.81 2.36
N SER A 426 -6.50 37.40 3.48
CA SER A 426 -5.31 38.00 4.09
C SER A 426 -4.13 37.04 4.25
N ALA A 427 -4.33 35.73 4.06
CA ALA A 427 -3.31 34.70 4.32
C ALA A 427 -1.97 34.97 3.63
N LYS A 428 -2.00 35.38 2.35
CA LYS A 428 -0.77 35.67 1.60
C LYS A 428 0.02 36.83 2.21
N THR A 429 -0.68 37.90 2.58
CA THR A 429 -0.06 39.09 3.21
C THR A 429 0.50 38.72 4.57
N ILE A 430 -0.28 38.02 5.41
CA ILE A 430 0.14 37.58 6.74
C ILE A 430 1.38 36.68 6.67
N VAL A 431 1.44 35.74 5.73
CA VAL A 431 2.61 34.83 5.61
C VAL A 431 3.87 35.54 5.13
N LEU A 432 3.74 36.63 4.38
CA LEU A 432 4.88 37.38 3.84
C LEU A 432 5.36 38.49 4.78
N ASP A 433 4.44 39.13 5.50
CA ASP A 433 4.71 40.33 6.29
C ASP A 433 4.84 40.04 7.80
N ASN A 434 4.37 38.88 8.28
CA ASN A 434 4.44 38.48 9.69
C ASN A 434 5.36 37.28 9.92
N SER A 435 5.73 37.08 11.18
CA SER A 435 6.54 35.93 11.63
C SER A 435 6.14 35.49 13.04
N ILE A 436 6.74 34.42 13.55
CA ILE A 436 6.51 33.94 14.93
C ILE A 436 6.88 35.03 15.97
N THR A 437 7.82 35.91 15.63
CA THR A 437 8.26 37.02 16.48
C THR A 437 7.54 38.34 16.23
N ASP A 438 6.73 38.41 15.17
CA ASP A 438 5.97 39.60 14.78
C ASP A 438 4.60 39.17 14.23
N LEU A 439 3.67 38.94 15.16
CA LEU A 439 2.39 38.28 14.88
C LEU A 439 1.35 39.24 14.29
N PRO A 440 0.47 38.75 13.41
CA PRO A 440 -0.65 39.53 12.91
C PRO A 440 -1.68 39.81 14.01
N ASP A 441 -2.58 40.75 13.74
CA ASP A 441 -3.78 40.93 14.54
C ASP A 441 -4.55 39.60 14.60
N GLY A 442 -4.84 39.12 15.82
CA GLY A 442 -5.37 37.77 16.06
C GLY A 442 -4.33 36.70 16.43
N GLY A 443 -3.05 37.07 16.54
CA GLY A 443 -1.99 36.29 17.19
C GLY A 443 -1.59 34.99 16.46
N LEU A 444 -1.04 34.04 17.22
CA LEU A 444 -0.50 32.78 16.69
C LEU A 444 -1.53 31.95 15.93
N ALA A 445 -2.78 31.89 16.38
CA ALA A 445 -3.81 31.10 15.72
C ALA A 445 -4.10 31.61 14.30
N THR A 446 -4.16 32.94 14.15
CA THR A 446 -4.35 33.59 12.84
C THR A 446 -3.14 33.40 11.95
N TYR A 447 -1.92 33.53 12.49
CA TYR A 447 -0.69 33.26 11.74
C TYR A 447 -0.60 31.81 11.26
N PHE A 448 -0.82 30.82 12.14
CA PHE A 448 -0.84 29.42 11.76
C PHE A 448 -1.98 29.10 10.78
N GLY A 449 -3.15 29.71 10.97
CA GLY A 449 -4.24 29.66 10.00
C GLY A 449 -3.79 30.12 8.62
N ALA A 450 -3.19 31.31 8.51
CA ALA A 450 -2.66 31.85 7.26
C ALA A 450 -1.62 30.94 6.61
N VAL A 451 -0.67 30.41 7.40
CA VAL A 451 0.35 29.46 6.93
C VAL A 451 -0.29 28.19 6.37
N LEU A 452 -1.23 27.57 7.10
CA LEU A 452 -1.92 26.37 6.64
C LEU A 452 -2.74 26.64 5.36
N PHE A 453 -3.43 27.78 5.30
CA PHE A 453 -4.18 28.19 4.11
C PHE A 453 -3.23 28.33 2.92
N GLN A 454 -2.09 28.99 3.09
CA GLN A 454 -1.15 29.25 2.02
C GLN A 454 -0.47 27.97 1.52
N ILE A 455 -0.07 27.06 2.42
CA ILE A 455 0.46 25.74 2.03
C ILE A 455 -0.62 24.96 1.28
N GLY A 456 -1.85 24.95 1.81
CA GLY A 456 -2.95 24.23 1.20
C GLY A 456 -3.32 24.78 -0.18
N SER A 457 -3.37 26.10 -0.34
CA SER A 457 -3.61 26.81 -1.60
C SER A 457 -2.52 26.52 -2.65
N LEU A 458 -1.25 26.52 -2.25
CA LEU A 458 -0.14 26.15 -3.14
C LEU A 458 -0.23 24.68 -3.56
N ALA A 459 -0.54 23.76 -2.65
CA ALA A 459 -0.77 22.35 -2.99
C ALA A 459 -1.94 22.20 -3.97
N PHE A 460 -3.03 22.96 -3.78
CA PHE A 460 -4.18 22.98 -4.68
C PHE A 460 -3.82 23.52 -6.08
N SER A 461 -2.91 24.50 -6.16
CA SER A 461 -2.45 25.03 -7.46
C SER A 461 -1.76 23.98 -8.34
N PHE A 462 -1.22 22.91 -7.74
CA PHE A 462 -0.63 21.79 -8.47
C PHE A 462 -1.65 20.74 -8.94
N LEU A 463 -2.93 20.89 -8.61
CA LEU A 463 -3.99 19.96 -9.02
C LEU A 463 -3.99 19.68 -10.54
N VAL A 464 -4.22 20.72 -11.34
CA VAL A 464 -4.31 20.62 -12.80
C VAL A 464 -2.94 20.29 -13.43
N PRO A 465 -1.81 20.88 -12.99
CA PRO A 465 -0.47 20.46 -13.40
C PRO A 465 -0.17 18.98 -13.14
N ALA A 466 -0.49 18.46 -11.95
CA ALA A 466 -0.26 17.06 -11.60
C ALA A 466 -1.12 16.13 -12.46
N LEU A 467 -2.42 16.43 -12.60
CA LEU A 467 -3.30 15.68 -13.50
C LEU A 467 -2.73 15.59 -14.92
N ALA A 468 -2.38 16.72 -15.53
CA ALA A 468 -1.85 16.79 -16.88
C ALA A 468 -0.49 16.09 -17.00
N GLY A 469 0.39 16.29 -16.02
CA GLY A 469 1.71 15.64 -15.89
C GLY A 469 1.61 14.12 -15.88
N TYR A 470 0.71 13.57 -15.06
CA TYR A 470 0.54 12.13 -14.93
C TYR A 470 -0.26 11.48 -16.07
N ILE A 471 -1.11 12.24 -16.78
CA ILE A 471 -1.67 11.82 -18.08
C ILE A 471 -0.55 11.69 -19.12
N ALA A 472 0.31 12.70 -19.23
CA ALA A 472 1.42 12.69 -20.17
C ALA A 472 2.42 11.57 -19.84
N PHE A 473 2.69 11.36 -18.55
CA PHE A 473 3.47 10.23 -18.04
C PHE A 473 2.85 8.87 -18.42
N ALA A 474 1.54 8.70 -18.33
CA ALA A 474 0.88 7.45 -18.72
C ALA A 474 1.00 7.13 -20.23
N ILE A 475 1.31 8.13 -21.06
CA ILE A 475 1.52 7.98 -22.51
C ILE A 475 2.99 7.79 -22.87
N ALA A 476 3.88 8.59 -22.27
CA ALA A 476 5.27 8.75 -22.69
C ALA A 476 6.31 8.47 -21.58
N ASP A 477 5.89 7.90 -20.45
CA ASP A 477 6.70 7.66 -19.26
C ASP A 477 7.34 8.96 -18.70
N ARG A 478 8.45 8.84 -17.97
CA ARG A 478 9.15 9.97 -17.32
C ARG A 478 9.41 11.16 -18.24
N PRO A 479 9.80 10.99 -19.53
CA PRO A 479 9.97 12.12 -20.44
C PRO A 479 8.72 12.97 -20.67
N GLY A 480 7.52 12.41 -20.46
CA GLY A 480 6.25 13.14 -20.56
C GLY A 480 5.94 14.05 -19.37
N LEU A 481 6.64 13.93 -18.24
CA LEU A 481 6.31 14.68 -17.03
C LEU A 481 6.44 16.18 -17.21
N ALA A 482 7.63 16.67 -17.60
CA ALA A 482 7.88 18.10 -17.80
C ALA A 482 6.85 18.77 -18.74
N PRO A 483 6.62 18.27 -19.98
CA PRO A 483 5.64 18.87 -20.87
C PRO A 483 4.21 18.75 -20.35
N GLY A 484 3.85 17.68 -19.64
CA GLY A 484 2.52 17.53 -19.05
C GLY A 484 2.27 18.51 -17.90
N PHE A 485 3.22 18.69 -16.98
CA PHE A 485 3.12 19.69 -15.91
C PHE A 485 3.03 21.10 -16.49
N THR A 486 3.85 21.41 -17.51
CA THR A 486 3.75 22.68 -18.24
C THR A 486 2.38 22.85 -18.90
N ALA A 487 1.83 21.80 -19.53
CA ALA A 487 0.49 21.84 -20.12
C ALA A 487 -0.60 22.21 -19.11
N GLY A 488 -0.57 21.56 -17.94
CA GLY A 488 -1.54 21.84 -16.88
C GLY A 488 -1.38 23.23 -16.27
N ALA A 489 -0.15 23.71 -16.10
CA ALA A 489 0.10 25.08 -15.66
C ALA A 489 -0.44 26.11 -16.67
N ILE A 490 -0.23 25.86 -17.97
CA ILE A 490 -0.80 26.71 -19.03
C ILE A 490 -2.32 26.64 -19.04
N ALA A 491 -2.91 25.46 -18.84
CA ALA A 491 -4.37 25.30 -18.77
C ALA A 491 -5.00 26.16 -17.66
N VAL A 492 -4.37 26.21 -16.48
CA VAL A 492 -4.78 27.12 -15.40
C VAL A 492 -4.60 28.58 -15.82
N PHE A 493 -3.43 28.92 -16.37
CA PHE A 493 -3.10 30.28 -16.78
C PHE A 493 -4.06 30.87 -17.81
N VAL A 494 -4.48 30.09 -18.81
CA VAL A 494 -5.42 30.55 -19.86
C VAL A 494 -6.90 30.47 -19.43
N GLY A 495 -7.19 30.03 -18.20
CA GLY A 495 -8.56 29.86 -17.72
C GLY A 495 -9.29 28.62 -18.27
N ALA A 496 -8.57 27.67 -18.86
CA ALA A 496 -9.16 26.41 -19.34
C ALA A 496 -9.40 25.39 -18.20
N GLY A 497 -8.77 25.59 -17.04
CA GLY A 497 -9.00 24.80 -15.83
C GLY A 497 -8.72 23.31 -16.03
N PHE A 498 -9.50 22.46 -15.35
CA PHE A 498 -9.39 21.00 -15.42
C PHE A 498 -9.52 20.44 -16.84
N LEU A 499 -10.48 20.94 -17.63
CA LEU A 499 -10.70 20.45 -19.00
C LEU A 499 -9.49 20.74 -19.89
N GLY A 500 -8.90 21.93 -19.71
CA GLY A 500 -7.62 22.27 -20.30
C GLY A 500 -6.48 21.36 -19.86
N GLY A 501 -6.44 20.97 -18.59
CA GLY A 501 -5.45 20.02 -18.07
C GLY A 501 -5.58 18.62 -18.66
N LEU A 502 -6.80 18.11 -18.84
CA LEU A 502 -7.05 16.82 -19.50
C LEU A 502 -6.57 16.83 -20.94
N VAL A 503 -7.02 17.82 -21.73
CA VAL A 503 -6.65 17.94 -23.15
C VAL A 503 -5.16 18.23 -23.29
N GLY A 504 -4.64 19.18 -22.51
CA GLY A 504 -3.23 19.55 -22.49
C GLY A 504 -2.32 18.39 -22.10
N GLY A 505 -2.69 17.59 -21.10
CA GLY A 505 -1.95 16.39 -20.70
C GLY A 505 -1.89 15.32 -21.80
N LEU A 506 -3.00 15.09 -22.51
CA LEU A 506 -3.02 14.18 -23.67
C LEU A 506 -2.12 14.71 -24.79
N VAL A 507 -2.26 15.98 -25.15
CA VAL A 507 -1.42 16.63 -26.18
C VAL A 507 0.06 16.55 -25.79
N ALA A 508 0.40 16.80 -24.53
CA ALA A 508 1.77 16.70 -24.01
C ALA A 508 2.33 15.29 -24.06
N GLY A 509 1.54 14.30 -23.64
CA GLY A 509 1.95 12.89 -23.73
C GLY A 509 2.23 12.46 -25.17
N PHE A 510 1.35 12.82 -26.10
CA PHE A 510 1.56 12.50 -27.51
C PHE A 510 2.70 13.30 -28.15
N ALA A 511 2.87 14.58 -27.79
CA ALA A 511 4.01 15.37 -28.24
C ALA A 511 5.33 14.76 -27.76
N ALA A 512 5.41 14.36 -26.49
CA ALA A 512 6.58 13.69 -25.93
C ALA A 512 6.84 12.33 -26.61
N LEU A 513 5.80 11.54 -26.85
CA LEU A 513 5.90 10.26 -27.58
C LEU A 513 6.28 10.45 -29.05
N TRP A 514 5.88 11.56 -29.67
CA TRP A 514 6.25 11.88 -31.04
C TRP A 514 7.73 12.28 -31.13
N VAL A 515 8.18 13.16 -30.24
CA VAL A 515 9.59 13.57 -30.18
C VAL A 515 10.49 12.38 -29.86
N SER A 516 10.08 11.46 -28.99
CA SER A 516 10.88 10.27 -28.64
C SER A 516 11.11 9.29 -29.80
N LYS A 517 10.27 9.35 -30.85
CA LYS A 517 10.40 8.52 -32.05
C LYS A 517 11.30 9.13 -33.12
N LEU A 518 11.81 10.35 -32.91
CA LEU A 518 12.72 10.97 -33.87
C LEU A 518 14.04 10.18 -33.92
N PRO A 519 14.53 9.82 -35.12
CA PRO A 519 15.79 9.10 -35.26
C PRO A 519 16.94 10.00 -34.81
N VAL A 520 17.71 9.54 -33.83
CA VAL A 520 18.88 10.28 -33.32
C VAL A 520 20.14 9.41 -33.33
N PRO A 521 21.32 10.02 -33.54
CA PRO A 521 22.58 9.30 -33.48
C PRO A 521 22.84 8.72 -32.08
N THR A 522 23.65 7.67 -32.01
CA THR A 522 23.83 6.85 -30.80
C THR A 522 24.33 7.63 -29.58
N TRP A 523 25.15 8.67 -29.80
CA TRP A 523 25.66 9.56 -28.76
C TRP A 523 24.57 10.47 -28.15
N ALA A 524 23.51 10.78 -28.91
CA ALA A 524 22.44 11.69 -28.47
C ALA A 524 21.29 10.96 -27.74
N ARG A 525 21.29 9.62 -27.69
CA ARG A 525 20.21 8.83 -27.07
C ARG A 525 20.00 9.16 -25.58
N GLY A 526 21.07 9.45 -24.84
CA GLY A 526 20.98 9.86 -23.43
C GLY A 526 20.41 11.27 -23.23
N LEU A 527 20.57 12.15 -24.21
CA LEU A 527 20.07 13.53 -24.17
C LEU A 527 18.57 13.63 -24.44
N MET A 528 18.01 12.64 -25.16
CA MET A 528 16.59 12.61 -25.53
C MET A 528 15.64 12.78 -24.34
N PRO A 529 15.64 11.89 -23.33
CA PRO A 529 14.71 11.98 -22.20
C PRO A 529 15.01 13.13 -21.23
N VAL A 530 16.24 13.65 -21.22
CA VAL A 530 16.70 14.66 -20.24
C VAL A 530 16.46 16.08 -20.73
N VAL A 531 16.73 16.36 -22.00
CA VAL A 531 16.71 17.72 -22.56
C VAL A 531 15.79 17.82 -23.77
N VAL A 532 15.95 16.95 -24.77
CA VAL A 532 15.28 17.13 -26.06
C VAL A 532 13.77 16.97 -25.95
N ILE A 533 13.30 15.88 -25.34
CA ILE A 533 11.86 15.61 -25.18
C ILE A 533 11.22 16.67 -24.28
N PRO A 534 11.73 16.96 -23.06
CA PRO A 534 11.17 18.03 -22.23
C PRO A 534 11.10 19.38 -22.94
N LEU A 535 12.15 19.78 -23.67
CA LEU A 535 12.18 21.08 -24.35
C LEU A 535 11.19 21.14 -25.51
N LEU A 536 11.30 20.21 -26.46
CA LEU A 536 10.51 20.26 -27.69
C LEU A 536 9.03 19.97 -27.43
N ALA A 537 8.73 18.97 -26.59
CA ALA A 537 7.34 18.67 -26.27
C ALA A 537 6.67 19.84 -25.51
N SER A 538 7.36 20.48 -24.56
CA SER A 538 6.83 21.66 -23.86
C SER A 538 6.60 22.83 -24.81
N ALA A 539 7.53 23.07 -25.75
CA ALA A 539 7.37 24.11 -26.76
C ALA A 539 6.16 23.84 -27.68
N ILE A 540 6.00 22.60 -28.16
CA ILE A 540 4.86 22.19 -28.99
C ILE A 540 3.55 22.40 -28.24
N VAL A 541 3.47 21.91 -27.00
CA VAL A 541 2.26 22.02 -26.19
C VAL A 541 1.95 23.47 -25.85
N GLY A 542 2.96 24.25 -25.46
CA GLY A 542 2.79 25.66 -25.15
C GLY A 542 2.27 26.45 -26.35
N MET A 543 2.84 26.25 -27.53
CA MET A 543 2.36 26.87 -28.76
C MET A 543 0.92 26.45 -29.09
N LEU A 544 0.60 25.16 -29.01
CA LEU A 544 -0.76 24.67 -29.28
C LEU A 544 -1.78 25.23 -28.27
N MET A 545 -1.43 25.25 -26.97
CA MET A 545 -2.31 25.74 -25.91
C MET A 545 -2.50 27.26 -26.00
N PHE A 546 -1.46 28.05 -26.21
CA PHE A 546 -1.61 29.51 -26.27
C PHE A 546 -2.23 30.00 -27.58
N VAL A 547 -1.88 29.40 -28.72
CA VAL A 547 -2.28 29.91 -30.03
C VAL A 547 -3.62 29.33 -30.50
N LEU A 548 -3.91 28.07 -30.20
CA LEU A 548 -5.05 27.35 -30.79
C LEU A 548 -6.09 26.91 -29.76
N LEU A 549 -5.69 26.22 -28.70
CA LEU A 549 -6.60 25.46 -27.84
C LEU A 549 -7.11 26.24 -26.61
N GLY A 550 -6.32 27.17 -26.07
CA GLY A 550 -6.57 27.79 -24.78
C GLY A 550 -7.89 28.56 -24.70
N LYS A 551 -8.13 29.48 -25.65
CA LYS A 551 -9.37 30.28 -25.69
C LYS A 551 -10.63 29.42 -25.89
N PRO A 552 -10.68 28.49 -26.87
CA PRO A 552 -11.83 27.58 -26.99
C PRO A 552 -12.08 26.75 -25.73
N LEU A 553 -11.02 26.21 -25.11
CA LEU A 553 -11.17 25.38 -23.91
C LEU A 553 -11.66 26.21 -22.72
N ALA A 554 -11.16 27.44 -22.54
CA ALA A 554 -11.65 28.36 -21.52
C ALA A 554 -13.13 28.72 -21.74
N ALA A 555 -13.55 28.96 -22.99
CA ALA A 555 -14.95 29.22 -23.31
C ALA A 555 -15.86 28.03 -22.97
N VAL A 556 -15.40 26.80 -23.23
CA VAL A 556 -16.12 25.58 -22.85
C VAL A 556 -16.20 25.43 -21.34
N THR A 557 -15.09 25.64 -20.62
CA THR A 557 -15.06 25.57 -19.15
C THR A 557 -16.01 26.59 -18.54
N ASN A 558 -15.96 27.85 -18.97
CA ASN A 558 -16.87 28.89 -18.48
C ASN A 558 -18.33 28.56 -18.79
N GLY A 559 -18.64 28.12 -20.02
CA GLY A 559 -20.00 27.73 -20.38
C GLY A 559 -20.52 26.54 -19.57
N LEU A 560 -19.65 25.59 -19.21
CA LEU A 560 -20.00 24.48 -18.33
C LEU A 560 -20.27 24.98 -16.90
N THR A 561 -19.44 25.88 -16.38
CA THR A 561 -19.64 26.51 -15.07
C THR A 561 -20.95 27.28 -15.04
N ASP A 562 -21.21 28.13 -16.03
CA ASP A 562 -22.46 28.90 -16.13
C ASP A 562 -23.68 27.99 -16.20
N TRP A 563 -23.58 26.88 -16.94
CA TRP A 563 -24.65 25.88 -16.99
C TRP A 563 -24.89 25.21 -15.64
N LEU A 564 -23.83 24.76 -14.96
CA LEU A 564 -23.92 24.12 -13.64
C LEU A 564 -24.47 25.08 -12.58
N SER A 565 -24.02 26.34 -12.59
CA SER A 565 -24.46 27.38 -11.66
C SER A 565 -25.88 27.88 -11.96
N GLY A 566 -26.33 27.73 -13.20
CA GLY A 566 -27.73 27.95 -13.60
C GLY A 566 -28.69 26.82 -13.21
N LEU A 567 -28.19 25.65 -12.80
CA LEU A 567 -29.04 24.55 -12.34
C LEU A 567 -29.74 24.94 -11.03
N SER A 568 -31.07 24.93 -11.06
CA SER A 568 -31.90 25.17 -9.89
C SER A 568 -33.03 24.15 -9.79
N GLY A 569 -33.58 24.00 -8.58
CA GLY A 569 -34.69 23.11 -8.29
C GLY A 569 -34.40 21.66 -8.71
N THR A 570 -35.29 21.09 -9.53
CA THR A 570 -35.27 19.67 -9.92
C THR A 570 -34.00 19.26 -10.70
N SER A 571 -33.42 20.18 -11.48
CA SER A 571 -32.25 19.88 -12.30
C SER A 571 -30.97 19.69 -11.47
N ALA A 572 -30.79 20.50 -10.43
CA ALA A 572 -29.71 20.37 -9.45
C ALA A 572 -29.86 19.05 -8.66
N ILE A 573 -31.09 18.70 -8.26
CA ILE A 573 -31.38 17.42 -7.58
C ILE A 573 -31.05 16.23 -8.49
N ALA A 574 -31.42 16.30 -9.77
CA ALA A 574 -31.12 15.24 -10.73
C ALA A 574 -29.60 15.06 -10.92
N LEU A 575 -28.83 16.15 -10.97
CA LEU A 575 -27.37 16.07 -10.98
C LEU A 575 -26.83 15.39 -9.73
N GLY A 576 -27.34 15.75 -8.54
CA GLY A 576 -26.98 15.11 -7.27
C GLY A 576 -27.26 13.62 -7.25
N VAL A 577 -28.42 13.20 -7.78
CA VAL A 577 -28.78 11.79 -7.94
C VAL A 577 -27.77 11.07 -8.82
N ILE A 578 -27.43 11.62 -9.99
CA ILE A 578 -26.47 11.01 -10.93
C ILE A 578 -25.10 10.86 -10.25
N LEU A 579 -24.59 11.92 -9.62
CA LEU A 579 -23.30 11.89 -8.94
C LEU A 579 -23.28 10.90 -7.78
N GLY A 580 -24.36 10.83 -7.01
CA GLY A 580 -24.51 9.89 -5.90
C GLY A 580 -24.53 8.43 -6.36
N VAL A 581 -25.22 8.14 -7.47
CA VAL A 581 -25.21 6.81 -8.11
C VAL A 581 -23.81 6.45 -8.59
N MET A 582 -23.13 7.37 -9.27
CA MET A 582 -21.77 7.13 -9.77
C MET A 582 -20.78 6.82 -8.65
N MET A 583 -20.87 7.52 -7.51
CA MET A 583 -20.02 7.27 -6.35
C MET A 583 -20.22 5.87 -5.75
N CYS A 584 -21.43 5.32 -5.80
CA CYS A 584 -21.71 4.01 -5.22
C CYS A 584 -21.60 2.84 -6.22
N PHE A 585 -21.36 3.13 -7.50
CA PHE A 585 -21.45 2.15 -8.59
C PHE A 585 -20.43 1.01 -8.48
N ASP A 586 -19.17 1.34 -8.16
CA ASP A 586 -18.05 0.40 -8.18
C ASP A 586 -17.08 0.53 -7.00
N LEU A 587 -17.50 1.16 -5.90
CA LEU A 587 -16.82 1.18 -4.59
C LEU A 587 -15.32 1.53 -4.68
N GLY A 588 -15.00 2.67 -5.30
CA GLY A 588 -13.63 3.12 -5.54
C GLY A 588 -13.05 2.72 -6.91
N GLY A 589 -13.88 2.11 -7.76
CA GLY A 589 -13.54 1.80 -9.16
C GLY A 589 -13.56 3.01 -10.10
N PRO A 590 -13.44 2.78 -11.42
CA PRO A 590 -13.39 3.84 -12.43
C PRO A 590 -14.53 4.86 -12.42
N VAL A 591 -15.77 4.45 -12.14
CA VAL A 591 -16.96 5.32 -12.17
C VAL A 591 -16.98 6.22 -10.94
N ASN A 592 -16.74 5.66 -9.76
CA ASN A 592 -16.56 6.42 -8.54
C ASN A 592 -15.41 7.44 -8.69
N LYS A 593 -14.24 7.00 -9.18
CA LYS A 593 -13.11 7.90 -9.41
C LYS A 593 -13.40 8.99 -10.43
N ALA A 594 -14.23 8.72 -11.44
CA ALA A 594 -14.64 9.73 -12.41
C ALA A 594 -15.54 10.80 -11.76
N ALA A 595 -16.51 10.40 -10.93
CA ALA A 595 -17.34 11.35 -10.17
C ALA A 595 -16.51 12.17 -9.18
N TYR A 596 -15.60 11.53 -8.44
CA TYR A 596 -14.65 12.20 -7.56
C TYR A 596 -13.79 13.21 -8.32
N ALA A 597 -13.19 12.79 -9.44
CA ALA A 597 -12.33 13.65 -10.26
C ALA A 597 -13.08 14.87 -10.80
N PHE A 598 -14.31 14.67 -11.28
CA PHE A 598 -15.17 15.74 -11.74
C PHE A 598 -15.42 16.78 -10.64
N ALA A 599 -15.80 16.33 -9.44
CA ALA A 599 -16.03 17.23 -8.31
C ALA A 599 -14.74 17.91 -7.84
N ALA A 600 -13.67 17.14 -7.63
CA ALA A 600 -12.41 17.65 -7.10
C ALA A 600 -11.74 18.64 -8.05
N ALA A 601 -11.78 18.36 -9.35
CA ALA A 601 -11.12 19.20 -10.31
C ALA A 601 -11.94 20.41 -10.76
N GLY A 602 -13.27 20.35 -10.59
CA GLY A 602 -14.16 21.49 -10.73
C GLY A 602 -14.29 22.34 -9.47
N LEU A 603 -13.72 21.92 -8.34
CA LEU A 603 -13.89 22.61 -7.06
C LEU A 603 -13.33 24.03 -7.11
N SER A 604 -14.21 25.00 -6.90
CA SER A 604 -13.86 26.40 -6.69
C SER A 604 -14.50 26.88 -5.38
N VAL A 605 -13.67 27.31 -4.43
CA VAL A 605 -14.16 27.76 -3.12
C VAL A 605 -15.03 29.02 -3.20
N THR A 606 -15.00 29.72 -4.33
CA THR A 606 -15.82 30.92 -4.57
C THR A 606 -17.11 30.62 -5.33
N ASP A 607 -17.33 29.38 -5.80
CA ASP A 607 -18.52 29.00 -6.56
C ASP A 607 -19.35 27.95 -5.82
N THR A 608 -20.48 28.41 -5.27
CA THR A 608 -21.45 27.59 -4.53
C THR A 608 -21.91 26.35 -5.30
N ALA A 609 -22.04 26.40 -6.63
CA ALA A 609 -22.47 25.25 -7.41
C ALA A 609 -21.46 24.10 -7.33
N THR A 610 -20.17 24.43 -7.41
CA THR A 610 -19.08 23.46 -7.31
C THR A 610 -18.94 22.91 -5.89
N LEU A 611 -19.21 23.72 -4.87
CA LEU A 611 -19.24 23.31 -3.47
C LEU A 611 -20.36 22.30 -3.17
N ARG A 612 -21.54 22.46 -3.80
CA ARG A 612 -22.67 21.52 -3.66
C ARG A 612 -22.38 20.19 -4.36
N ILE A 613 -21.79 20.24 -5.55
CA ILE A 613 -21.32 19.06 -6.29
C ILE A 613 -20.32 18.27 -5.43
N MET A 614 -19.38 18.97 -4.80
CA MET A 614 -18.40 18.37 -3.91
C MET A 614 -19.05 17.69 -2.71
N ALA A 615 -19.97 18.38 -2.03
CA ALA A 615 -20.71 17.83 -0.91
C ALA A 615 -21.49 16.56 -1.30
N ALA A 616 -22.13 16.55 -2.47
CA ALA A 616 -22.93 15.42 -2.94
C ALA A 616 -22.04 14.18 -3.18
N VAL A 617 -20.90 14.37 -3.83
CA VAL A 617 -19.92 13.31 -4.10
C VAL A 617 -19.32 12.78 -2.79
N MET A 618 -18.91 13.66 -1.88
CA MET A 618 -18.32 13.24 -0.61
C MET A 618 -19.33 12.51 0.28
N ALA A 619 -20.53 13.06 0.46
CA ALA A 619 -21.56 12.41 1.28
C ALA A 619 -21.97 11.04 0.71
N ALA A 620 -22.18 10.94 -0.61
CA ALA A 620 -22.57 9.70 -1.24
C ALA A 620 -21.49 8.61 -1.13
N GLY A 621 -20.21 8.94 -1.23
CA GLY A 621 -19.13 7.96 -1.07
C GLY A 621 -19.00 7.37 0.33
N MET A 622 -19.56 8.02 1.36
CA MET A 622 -19.63 7.47 2.73
C MET A 622 -20.72 6.42 2.90
N VAL A 623 -21.77 6.44 2.07
CA VAL A 623 -22.96 5.60 2.21
C VAL A 623 -22.64 4.10 2.18
N PRO A 624 -21.85 3.56 1.23
CA PRO A 624 -21.70 2.12 1.09
C PRO A 624 -21.21 1.37 2.34
N PRO A 625 -20.05 1.73 2.94
CA PRO A 625 -19.57 1.08 4.14
C PRO A 625 -20.50 1.30 5.35
N LEU A 626 -21.10 2.48 5.52
CA LEU A 626 -22.04 2.75 6.62
C LEU A 626 -23.31 1.90 6.51
N ALA A 627 -23.84 1.72 5.29
CA ALA A 627 -25.04 0.94 5.05
C ALA A 627 -24.80 -0.56 5.29
N MET A 628 -23.63 -1.09 4.90
CA MET A 628 -23.23 -2.46 5.20
C MET A 628 -23.03 -2.69 6.70
N ALA A 629 -22.33 -1.77 7.37
CA ALA A 629 -22.16 -1.79 8.82
C ALA A 629 -23.52 -1.81 9.53
N LEU A 630 -24.46 -0.95 9.12
CA LEU A 630 -25.80 -0.93 9.68
C LEU A 630 -26.58 -2.22 9.40
N SER A 631 -26.56 -2.74 8.17
CA SER A 631 -27.31 -3.95 7.82
C SER A 631 -26.82 -5.18 8.58
N THR A 632 -25.51 -5.31 8.80
CA THR A 632 -24.93 -6.40 9.61
C THR A 632 -25.37 -6.37 11.07
N VAL A 633 -25.59 -5.18 11.65
CA VAL A 633 -26.12 -5.00 13.00
C VAL A 633 -27.63 -5.28 13.06
N LEU A 634 -28.40 -4.80 12.08
CA LEU A 634 -29.87 -4.96 12.05
C LEU A 634 -30.32 -6.40 11.76
N ARG A 635 -29.55 -7.13 10.95
CA ARG A 635 -29.86 -8.50 10.53
C ARG A 635 -28.59 -9.38 10.50
N PRO A 636 -27.98 -9.67 11.66
CA PRO A 636 -26.73 -10.43 11.72
C PRO A 636 -26.83 -11.83 11.11
N ARG A 637 -28.02 -12.43 11.10
CA ARG A 637 -28.27 -13.77 10.55
C ARG A 637 -28.17 -13.84 9.01
N LEU A 638 -28.11 -12.71 8.31
CA LEU A 638 -27.95 -12.65 6.85
C LEU A 638 -26.47 -12.60 6.41
N TYR A 639 -25.56 -12.55 7.37
CA TYR A 639 -24.15 -12.32 7.15
C TYR A 639 -23.32 -13.42 7.82
N THR A 640 -22.22 -13.78 7.18
CA THR A 640 -21.18 -14.64 7.75
C THR A 640 -20.48 -13.94 8.92
N GLU A 641 -19.74 -14.71 9.73
CA GLU A 641 -18.95 -14.15 10.83
C GLU A 641 -17.90 -13.16 10.32
N ALA A 642 -17.20 -13.50 9.23
CA ALA A 642 -16.26 -12.60 8.58
C ALA A 642 -16.91 -11.29 8.09
N GLU A 643 -18.10 -11.37 7.47
CA GLU A 643 -18.86 -10.16 7.08
C GLU A 643 -19.27 -9.32 8.30
N ARG A 644 -19.59 -9.94 9.44
CA ARG A 644 -19.95 -9.21 10.67
C ARG A 644 -18.74 -8.51 11.29
N GLU A 645 -17.57 -9.15 11.30
CA GLU A 645 -16.32 -8.51 11.75
C GLU A 645 -15.92 -7.36 10.83
N ASN A 646 -16.01 -7.55 9.52
CA ASN A 646 -15.83 -6.48 8.54
C ASN A 646 -16.83 -5.34 8.74
N GLY A 647 -18.06 -5.66 9.18
CA GLY A 647 -19.10 -4.67 9.47
C GLY A 647 -18.74 -3.73 10.63
N LYS A 648 -17.99 -4.21 11.63
CA LYS A 648 -17.49 -3.37 12.73
C LYS A 648 -16.51 -2.33 12.22
N ALA A 649 -15.54 -2.75 11.40
CA ALA A 649 -14.57 -1.84 10.79
C ALA A 649 -15.23 -0.85 9.82
N ALA A 650 -16.25 -1.30 9.07
CA ALA A 650 -16.96 -0.50 8.07
C ALA A 650 -17.61 0.78 8.64
N TRP A 651 -17.96 0.82 9.94
CA TRP A 651 -18.43 2.07 10.59
C TRP A 651 -17.39 3.18 10.50
N LEU A 652 -16.16 2.91 10.95
CA LEU A 652 -15.08 3.90 10.96
C LEU A 652 -14.64 4.23 9.53
N LEU A 653 -14.50 3.22 8.68
CA LEU A 653 -14.11 3.42 7.28
C LEU A 653 -15.14 4.31 6.57
N GLY A 654 -16.43 4.04 6.73
CA GLY A 654 -17.48 4.86 6.14
C GLY A 654 -17.57 6.27 6.71
N ALA A 655 -17.43 6.40 8.03
CA ALA A 655 -17.32 7.71 8.68
C ALA A 655 -16.08 8.49 8.21
N SER A 656 -15.06 7.83 7.66
CA SER A 656 -13.83 8.42 7.15
C SER A 656 -13.80 8.56 5.62
N PHE A 657 -14.93 8.37 4.92
CA PHE A 657 -15.01 8.41 3.46
C PHE A 657 -14.14 7.35 2.76
N ILE A 658 -13.95 6.19 3.39
CA ILE A 658 -13.24 5.03 2.81
C ILE A 658 -14.28 4.06 2.28
N SER A 659 -14.68 4.25 1.02
CA SER A 659 -15.71 3.45 0.33
C SER A 659 -15.34 1.95 0.22
N GLU A 660 -14.04 1.65 0.31
CA GLU A 660 -13.44 0.33 0.25
C GLU A 660 -13.92 -0.59 1.37
N GLY A 661 -14.39 -0.04 2.49
CA GLY A 661 -14.98 -0.83 3.58
C GLY A 661 -16.20 -1.67 3.15
N ALA A 662 -16.82 -1.36 2.01
CA ALA A 662 -17.91 -2.13 1.41
C ALA A 662 -17.44 -3.23 0.43
N ILE A 663 -16.17 -3.22 -0.01
CA ILE A 663 -15.66 -4.17 -1.01
C ILE A 663 -15.82 -5.63 -0.58
N PRO A 664 -15.49 -6.04 0.66
CA PRO A 664 -15.65 -7.44 1.07
C PRO A 664 -17.08 -7.96 0.91
N PHE A 665 -18.07 -7.10 1.17
CA PHE A 665 -19.49 -7.42 1.03
C PHE A 665 -19.93 -7.49 -0.43
N ALA A 666 -19.49 -6.54 -1.25
CA ALA A 666 -19.80 -6.53 -2.68
C ALA A 666 -19.09 -7.65 -3.44
N ALA A 667 -17.91 -8.10 -2.99
CA ALA A 667 -17.25 -9.26 -3.54
C ALA A 667 -18.03 -10.55 -3.25
N ALA A 668 -18.64 -10.65 -2.06
CA ALA A 668 -19.47 -11.79 -1.68
C ALA A 668 -20.85 -11.80 -2.37
N ASP A 669 -21.50 -10.63 -2.53
CA ASP A 669 -22.85 -10.53 -3.10
C ASP A 669 -23.05 -9.25 -3.96
N PRO A 670 -22.40 -9.17 -5.13
CA PRO A 670 -22.34 -7.94 -5.92
C PRO A 670 -23.71 -7.49 -6.45
N LEU A 671 -24.57 -8.44 -6.83
CA LEU A 671 -25.87 -8.17 -7.45
C LEU A 671 -26.87 -7.54 -6.47
N ARG A 672 -26.70 -7.76 -5.17
CA ARG A 672 -27.60 -7.17 -4.15
C ARG A 672 -26.97 -5.96 -3.48
N VAL A 673 -25.66 -5.97 -3.26
CA VAL A 673 -24.96 -4.88 -2.59
C VAL A 673 -24.90 -3.65 -3.50
N LEU A 674 -24.34 -3.75 -4.71
CA LEU A 674 -24.08 -2.57 -5.54
C LEU A 674 -25.35 -1.77 -5.89
N PRO A 675 -26.46 -2.39 -6.36
CA PRO A 675 -27.68 -1.63 -6.65
C PRO A 675 -28.27 -0.97 -5.40
N SER A 676 -28.21 -1.62 -4.24
CA SER A 676 -28.70 -1.06 -2.98
C SER A 676 -27.89 0.16 -2.56
N MET A 677 -26.56 0.11 -2.72
CA MET A 677 -25.69 1.25 -2.46
C MET A 677 -25.95 2.40 -3.43
N MET A 678 -26.16 2.12 -4.72
CA MET A 678 -26.54 3.12 -5.73
C MET A 678 -27.83 3.87 -5.37
N VAL A 679 -28.84 3.16 -4.84
CA VAL A 679 -30.09 3.79 -4.38
C VAL A 679 -29.84 4.70 -3.17
N GLY A 680 -29.05 4.26 -2.19
CA GLY A 680 -28.67 5.13 -1.07
C GLY A 680 -27.87 6.35 -1.50
N GLY A 681 -26.90 6.17 -2.39
CA GLY A 681 -26.13 7.27 -2.98
C GLY A 681 -27.00 8.26 -3.73
N ALA A 682 -27.97 7.79 -4.52
CA ALA A 682 -28.96 8.63 -5.21
C ALA A 682 -29.74 9.52 -4.21
N VAL A 683 -30.20 8.93 -3.11
CA VAL A 683 -30.93 9.65 -2.05
C VAL A 683 -30.04 10.71 -1.40
N THR A 684 -28.82 10.34 -0.99
CA THR A 684 -27.89 11.28 -0.37
C THR A 684 -27.54 12.42 -1.31
N GLY A 685 -27.12 12.14 -2.55
CA GLY A 685 -26.75 13.18 -3.50
C GLY A 685 -27.92 14.10 -3.87
N GLY A 686 -29.12 13.55 -4.04
CA GLY A 686 -30.32 14.33 -4.30
C GLY A 686 -30.70 15.25 -3.13
N LEU A 687 -30.63 14.77 -1.90
CA LEU A 687 -30.92 15.56 -0.70
C LEU A 687 -29.89 16.67 -0.47
N ILE A 688 -28.60 16.39 -0.69
CA ILE A 688 -27.53 17.39 -0.60
C ILE A 688 -27.79 18.55 -1.57
N MET A 689 -28.12 18.24 -2.83
CA MET A 689 -28.43 19.28 -3.82
C MET A 689 -29.76 19.99 -3.54
N ALA A 690 -30.75 19.30 -2.94
CA ALA A 690 -32.03 19.90 -2.57
C ALA A 690 -31.95 20.87 -1.38
N THR A 691 -30.94 20.68 -0.51
CA THR A 691 -30.78 21.41 0.76
C THR A 691 -29.60 22.38 0.73
N ASP A 692 -29.01 22.59 -0.44
CA ASP A 692 -27.90 23.50 -0.69
C ASP A 692 -26.67 23.26 0.21
N VAL A 693 -26.46 22.03 0.66
CA VAL A 693 -25.29 21.67 1.47
C VAL A 693 -24.01 21.85 0.65
N THR A 694 -23.00 22.49 1.23
CA THR A 694 -21.74 22.84 0.58
C THR A 694 -20.56 22.20 1.28
N LEU A 695 -19.48 21.95 0.54
CA LEU A 695 -18.23 21.45 1.09
C LEU A 695 -17.04 22.05 0.36
N SER A 696 -16.21 22.77 1.11
CA SER A 696 -15.04 23.50 0.59
C SER A 696 -13.76 22.65 0.53
N ALA A 697 -13.82 21.40 0.99
CA ALA A 697 -12.70 20.47 0.99
C ALA A 697 -13.03 19.24 0.12
N PRO A 698 -12.13 18.83 -0.78
CA PRO A 698 -12.28 17.62 -1.60
C PRO A 698 -11.97 16.32 -0.82
N HIS A 699 -12.39 16.29 0.43
CA HIS A 699 -12.29 15.15 1.32
C HIS A 699 -13.61 15.02 2.06
N GLY A 700 -14.03 13.79 2.36
CA GLY A 700 -15.26 13.52 3.10
C GLY A 700 -14.95 13.07 4.52
N GLY A 701 -16.01 12.68 5.22
CA GLY A 701 -15.89 12.06 6.52
C GLY A 701 -15.88 13.00 7.72
N ILE A 702 -15.84 12.41 8.90
CA ILE A 702 -15.96 13.07 10.19
C ILE A 702 -14.82 14.07 10.43
N PHE A 703 -13.68 13.93 9.73
CA PHE A 703 -12.50 14.77 9.93
C PHE A 703 -12.60 16.17 9.31
N VAL A 704 -13.59 16.41 8.45
CA VAL A 704 -13.74 17.70 7.73
C VAL A 704 -15.08 18.38 8.01
N PHE A 705 -15.77 18.00 9.10
CA PHE A 705 -17.10 18.52 9.44
C PHE A 705 -17.16 20.04 9.52
N PHE A 706 -16.06 20.68 9.90
CA PHE A 706 -15.93 22.13 10.04
C PHE A 706 -15.86 22.85 8.67
N ALA A 707 -15.61 22.14 7.57
CA ALA A 707 -15.60 22.65 6.20
C ALA A 707 -16.92 22.40 5.44
N ILE A 708 -17.93 21.87 6.14
CA ILE A 708 -19.27 21.58 5.61
C ILE A 708 -20.22 22.73 5.96
N GLY A 709 -20.78 23.38 4.94
CA GLY A 709 -21.90 24.29 5.10
C GLY A 709 -23.22 23.52 5.24
N HIS A 710 -24.16 24.04 6.04
CA HIS A 710 -25.43 23.37 6.34
C HIS A 710 -25.25 21.94 6.93
N LEU A 711 -24.31 21.78 7.86
CA LEU A 711 -23.91 20.50 8.47
C LEU A 711 -25.09 19.61 8.92
N ALA A 712 -26.15 20.18 9.51
CA ALA A 712 -27.32 19.41 9.91
C ALA A 712 -27.96 18.67 8.72
N TRP A 713 -28.10 19.34 7.58
CA TRP A 713 -28.63 18.73 6.36
C TRP A 713 -27.65 17.75 5.71
N PHE A 714 -26.34 17.97 5.86
CA PHE A 714 -25.34 16.98 5.46
C PHE A 714 -25.55 15.65 6.20
N VAL A 715 -25.65 15.72 7.54
CA VAL A 715 -25.85 14.53 8.40
C VAL A 715 -27.19 13.86 8.09
N VAL A 716 -28.27 14.64 7.96
CA VAL A 716 -29.60 14.10 7.60
C VAL A 716 -29.56 13.38 6.24
N SER A 717 -28.91 13.98 5.24
CA SER A 717 -28.80 13.40 3.89
C SER A 717 -27.98 12.11 3.87
N LEU A 718 -26.89 12.07 4.64
CA LEU A 718 -26.05 10.88 4.81
C LEU A 718 -26.79 9.76 5.53
N VAL A 719 -27.47 10.07 6.64
CA VAL A 719 -28.26 9.10 7.39
C VAL A 719 -29.40 8.56 6.54
N ALA A 720 -30.13 9.41 5.82
CA ALA A 720 -31.22 9.00 4.95
C ALA A 720 -30.75 8.01 3.88
N GLY A 721 -29.67 8.31 3.14
CA GLY A 721 -29.15 7.39 2.13
C GLY A 721 -28.59 6.09 2.74
N THR A 722 -27.94 6.18 3.90
CA THR A 722 -27.46 4.99 4.65
C THR A 722 -28.61 4.08 5.05
N LEU A 723 -29.70 4.64 5.59
CA LEU A 723 -30.90 3.89 5.97
C LEU A 723 -31.55 3.24 4.76
N VAL A 724 -31.68 3.98 3.64
CA VAL A 724 -32.27 3.45 2.40
C VAL A 724 -31.43 2.32 1.82
N ALA A 725 -30.10 2.51 1.68
CA ALA A 725 -29.21 1.47 1.19
C ALA A 725 -29.22 0.22 2.10
N ALA A 726 -29.18 0.41 3.42
CA ALA A 726 -29.24 -0.67 4.39
C ALA A 726 -30.58 -1.43 4.29
N ALA A 727 -31.70 -0.73 4.15
CA ALA A 727 -33.01 -1.35 3.96
C ALA A 727 -33.08 -2.13 2.64
N CYS A 728 -32.62 -1.55 1.54
CA CYS A 728 -32.58 -2.19 0.22
C CYS A 728 -31.75 -3.48 0.24
N VAL A 729 -30.53 -3.46 0.77
CA VAL A 729 -29.66 -4.64 0.79
C VAL A 729 -30.20 -5.72 1.72
N THR A 730 -30.76 -5.31 2.87
CA THR A 730 -31.37 -6.23 3.82
C THR A 730 -32.55 -6.96 3.19
N LEU A 731 -33.47 -6.20 2.58
CA LEU A 731 -34.64 -6.77 1.91
C LEU A 731 -34.24 -7.67 0.74
N ALA A 732 -33.27 -7.25 -0.08
CA ALA A 732 -32.77 -8.05 -1.19
C ALA A 732 -32.20 -9.39 -0.72
N LYS A 733 -31.41 -9.41 0.36
CA LYS A 733 -30.83 -10.63 0.95
C LYS A 733 -31.90 -11.50 1.64
N GLU A 734 -32.92 -10.91 2.27
CA GLU A 734 -34.03 -11.66 2.89
C GLU A 734 -34.90 -12.37 1.84
N LEU A 735 -35.27 -11.69 0.76
CA LEU A 735 -36.19 -12.22 -0.25
C LEU A 735 -35.63 -13.38 -1.10
N THR A 736 -34.32 -13.57 -1.09
CA THR A 736 -33.65 -14.58 -1.94
C THR A 736 -32.91 -15.66 -1.14
N ARG A 737 -33.09 -15.70 0.18
CA ARG A 737 -32.59 -16.79 1.02
C ARG A 737 -33.44 -18.04 0.73
N LYS A 738 -32.93 -18.99 -0.06
CA LYS A 738 -33.48 -20.35 -0.11
C LYS A 738 -33.47 -20.90 1.32
N GLN A 739 -34.62 -21.40 1.79
CA GLN A 739 -34.73 -22.06 3.09
C GLN A 739 -33.60 -23.09 3.24
N PRO A 740 -32.93 -23.17 4.40
CA PRO A 740 -32.05 -24.30 4.68
C PRO A 740 -32.91 -25.57 4.61
N VAL A 741 -32.52 -26.52 3.76
CA VAL A 741 -33.06 -27.87 3.82
C VAL A 741 -32.76 -28.37 5.24
N ALA A 742 -33.81 -28.75 5.97
CA ALA A 742 -33.68 -29.23 7.34
C ALA A 742 -32.64 -30.35 7.41
N PRO A 743 -31.76 -30.38 8.43
CA PRO A 743 -30.84 -31.49 8.60
C PRO A 743 -31.68 -32.77 8.79
N VAL A 744 -31.48 -33.74 7.90
CA VAL A 744 -31.97 -35.09 8.10
C VAL A 744 -31.26 -35.61 9.34
N LEU A 745 -31.99 -35.68 10.45
CA LEU A 745 -31.56 -36.37 11.66
C LEU A 745 -31.34 -37.84 11.27
N THR A 746 -30.11 -38.24 11.03
CA THR A 746 -29.71 -39.64 11.08
C THR A 746 -29.73 -40.05 12.54
N THR A 747 -30.82 -40.72 12.94
CA THR A 747 -30.89 -41.48 14.17
C THR A 747 -29.82 -42.57 14.17
N ALA A 748 -28.98 -42.59 15.20
CA ALA A 748 -28.35 -43.79 15.72
C ALA A 748 -28.62 -43.82 17.23
#